data_AF-A0A1H0V3Y9-F1
#
_entry.id   AF-A0A1H0V3Y9-F1
#
_cell.length_a   1.000
_cell.length_b   1.000
_cell.length_c   1.000
_cell.angle_alpha   90.00
_cell.angle_beta   90.00
_cell.angle_gamma   90.00
#
_symmetry.space_group_name_H-M   'P 1'
#
loop_
_entity.id
_entity.type
_entity.pdbx_description
1 polymer ?
#
loop_
_entity_poly.entity_id
_entity_poly.type
_entity_poly.pdbx_seq_one_letter_code
_entity_poly.pdbx_strand_id
1 'polypeptide(L)'
;MSGISKAANADAPFFSQVLRELAPLDKKNAAALLREFLAHAAEKGCGFSSALNDNKPAAGFLSAVLDLSPYLRGTLLQRPQLLDPLFERSLPQRLEALLHEIAAGSDAEDLTEADLMTALRQHKLEGHLLIALGDLSGVFSANDATFWLSRLAEESVGAAARFLLRDAHAAGKLKLSDLKHPEVDSGWIILAMGKFGAFELNYSSDIDLIVFIDEHSPAIPDPYDCVETFSRLTRRLVRILQDRTADGYVFRTDLRLRPDPGSTPLAIPVGAALNYYEGRGQNWERAAMIKARPVAGDIAAGERVIAELAPYVWRKYLDYAAIADVHSIKRQIHAHKGHGEIAVRGHNVKLGRGGIREIEFFVQTQQLIAGGRFPKLRGSRTVDMLAALEDLGWIGEEARDTLTREYWFLRDVEHRIQMIADEQTHMLPEDDEEFLRVAHLMGYRDGESFAADFRAALTTVETHYAALFEQAQELTGEAGNLVFTGDVDDPDTLKTLANFGFERPSDICRVIRTWHFGRYRATQSAESRERLTELTPVLLKAFGATSRADEALMRFDEMIKGLPAGIQLFSLLQSNPRLLDLLVLIMGAAPRLAGIITRKPHIFDGMLDPAIFADVPTRSYLAERLENFLGPSKVYEDILDRLRIFAAEHRFLIGIRLLTGAIDGARAGKAFSDLADLVIDRALQAVMDEFAVRHGSIKGGRIAILGMGKLGSRELTAGSDVDLILLYDHDEDADESDGEKGLAPSQYYMRLTQRLIAALSAPTAEGVLYEVDFRLRPSGNKGPVATHIDAFRKYQRNDAWTWEHMALTRARPVAGDASFFPEIQEDVAGILAMSRDAAKIAKDAAEMRALIEAEKPPSDAWDLKLVAGGIIDLEFIAQFAVLTGNVEGPVVALSTAEVLRKLKPEFVDPATADRLVEAANLYTGVTQIIRLCLDGDVKREDFPPGLGDLLCKASDLPDLDRVEAQLQETAQTVRHTFEGLLGSARVKKI
;
A
#
# COMPACT_ATOMS: atom_id res chain seq x y z
N MET A 1 28.02 -15.63 34.33
CA MET A 1 28.12 -16.15 35.72
C MET A 1 28.73 -15.14 36.73
N SER A 2 28.96 -13.86 36.39
CA SER A 2 29.63 -12.89 37.28
C SER A 2 28.70 -11.86 37.96
N GLY A 3 27.37 -12.06 37.95
CA GLY A 3 26.41 -11.02 38.34
C GLY A 3 25.58 -11.27 39.61
N ILE A 4 25.73 -12.42 40.29
CA ILE A 4 24.98 -12.67 41.53
C ILE A 4 25.70 -11.93 42.66
N SER A 5 24.98 -11.02 43.33
CA SER A 5 25.48 -10.32 44.51
C SER A 5 25.93 -11.35 45.55
N LYS A 6 27.24 -11.43 45.83
CA LYS A 6 27.77 -12.21 46.95
C LYS A 6 27.44 -11.48 48.25
N ALA A 7 26.20 -11.61 48.69
CA ALA A 7 25.85 -11.26 50.06
C ALA A 7 26.68 -12.12 51.02
N ALA A 8 27.30 -11.49 52.03
CA ALA A 8 27.91 -12.22 53.13
C ALA A 8 26.80 -13.08 53.78
N ASN A 9 26.93 -14.41 53.74
CA ASN A 9 25.94 -15.48 54.06
C ASN A 9 25.13 -16.13 52.92
N ALA A 10 25.49 -15.97 51.64
CA ALA A 10 24.77 -16.63 50.53
C ALA A 10 24.60 -18.17 50.64
N ASP A 11 25.48 -18.86 51.38
CA ASP A 11 25.44 -20.32 51.57
C ASP A 11 24.69 -20.77 52.84
N ALA A 12 24.22 -19.84 53.68
CA ALA A 12 23.47 -20.19 54.88
C ALA A 12 22.04 -20.66 54.54
N PRO A 13 21.46 -21.60 55.32
CA PRO A 13 20.07 -22.01 55.13
C PRO A 13 19.11 -20.82 55.10
N PHE A 14 18.13 -20.81 54.20
CA PHE A 14 17.28 -19.64 53.94
C PHE A 14 16.66 -19.04 55.21
N PHE A 15 16.03 -19.87 56.05
CA PHE A 15 15.37 -19.39 57.28
C PHE A 15 16.34 -18.99 58.40
N SER A 16 17.64 -19.20 58.23
CA SER A 16 18.68 -18.70 59.14
C SER A 16 19.20 -17.30 58.77
N GLN A 17 18.82 -16.79 57.59
CA GLN A 17 19.22 -15.48 57.10
C GLN A 17 18.35 -14.35 57.68
N VAL A 18 18.80 -13.10 57.52
CA VAL A 18 18.02 -11.92 57.89
C VAL A 18 16.96 -11.67 56.82
N LEU A 19 15.69 -11.89 57.16
CA LEU A 19 14.56 -11.69 56.25
C LEU A 19 13.97 -10.29 56.43
N ARG A 20 13.56 -9.66 55.33
CA ARG A 20 12.79 -8.41 55.32
C ARG A 20 11.50 -8.58 56.15
N GLU A 21 11.23 -7.61 57.01
CA GLU A 21 9.96 -7.56 57.74
C GLU A 21 8.84 -7.09 56.80
N LEU A 22 7.78 -7.89 56.67
CA LEU A 22 6.58 -7.56 55.90
C LEU A 22 5.41 -7.29 56.86
N ALA A 23 4.61 -6.27 56.56
CA ALA A 23 3.39 -5.98 57.31
C ALA A 23 2.22 -6.79 56.72
N PRO A 24 1.47 -7.58 57.50
CA PRO A 24 0.22 -8.16 57.02
C PRO A 24 -0.88 -7.09 56.94
N LEU A 25 -1.92 -7.34 56.13
CA LEU A 25 -3.12 -6.51 56.08
C LEU A 25 -3.88 -6.58 57.42
N ASP A 26 -4.06 -7.80 57.94
CA ASP A 26 -4.61 -8.03 59.28
C ASP A 26 -3.71 -8.99 60.07
N LYS A 27 -3.06 -8.46 61.11
CA LYS A 27 -2.19 -9.22 62.03
C LYS A 27 -2.88 -10.42 62.67
N LYS A 28 -4.18 -10.33 62.99
CA LYS A 28 -4.93 -11.44 63.60
C LYS A 28 -5.20 -12.53 62.58
N ASN A 29 -5.58 -12.15 61.36
CA ASN A 29 -5.80 -13.08 60.27
C ASN A 29 -4.50 -13.80 59.87
N ALA A 30 -3.42 -13.05 59.68
CA ALA A 30 -2.09 -13.60 59.37
C ALA A 30 -1.61 -14.62 60.41
N ALA A 31 -1.84 -14.35 61.70
CA ALA A 31 -1.50 -15.29 62.78
C ALA A 31 -2.41 -16.53 62.78
N ALA A 32 -3.68 -16.41 62.38
CA ALA A 32 -4.57 -17.54 62.23
C ALA A 32 -4.15 -18.43 61.05
N LEU A 33 -3.83 -17.83 59.91
CA LEU A 33 -3.35 -18.52 58.70
C LEU A 33 -2.05 -19.28 58.96
N LEU A 34 -1.10 -18.68 59.70
CA LEU A 34 0.14 -19.38 60.07
C LEU A 34 -0.14 -20.62 60.95
N ARG A 35 -1.03 -20.52 61.93
CA ARG A 35 -1.39 -21.66 62.79
C ARG A 35 -2.04 -22.78 62.01
N GLU A 36 -2.95 -22.44 61.09
CA GLU A 36 -3.58 -23.40 60.19
C GLU A 36 -2.53 -24.10 59.31
N PHE A 37 -1.63 -23.34 58.70
CA PHE A 37 -0.55 -23.88 57.89
C PHE A 37 0.37 -24.81 58.69
N LEU A 38 0.80 -24.42 59.89
CA LEU A 38 1.66 -25.25 60.75
C LEU A 38 0.96 -26.55 61.20
N ALA A 39 -0.33 -26.48 61.53
CA ALA A 39 -1.11 -27.67 61.86
C ALA A 39 -1.20 -28.62 60.66
N HIS A 40 -1.49 -28.09 59.47
CA HIS A 40 -1.57 -28.88 58.25
C HIS A 40 -0.21 -29.48 57.84
N ALA A 41 0.88 -28.73 58.00
CA ALA A 41 2.24 -29.22 57.76
C ALA A 41 2.61 -30.35 58.73
N ALA A 42 2.22 -30.25 60.00
CA ALA A 42 2.42 -31.30 60.99
C ALA A 42 1.61 -32.57 60.66
N GLU A 43 0.35 -32.44 60.22
CA GLU A 43 -0.48 -33.56 59.75
C GLU A 43 0.14 -34.28 58.54
N LYS A 44 0.79 -33.54 57.64
CA LYS A 44 1.53 -34.08 56.49
C LYS A 44 2.93 -34.60 56.82
N GLY A 45 3.36 -34.52 58.08
CA GLY A 45 4.64 -35.07 58.55
C GLY A 45 5.86 -34.21 58.19
N CYS A 46 5.70 -32.92 57.92
CA CYS A 46 6.81 -32.02 57.60
C CYS A 46 7.67 -31.71 58.84
N GLY A 47 8.97 -32.00 58.74
CA GLY A 47 9.94 -31.89 59.84
C GLY A 47 10.24 -30.44 60.24
N PHE A 48 10.02 -29.48 59.33
CA PHE A 48 10.27 -28.06 59.60
C PHE A 48 9.28 -27.41 60.58
N SER A 49 8.10 -27.99 60.80
CA SER A 49 6.97 -27.32 61.47
C SER A 49 7.32 -26.76 62.86
N SER A 50 8.03 -27.53 63.68
CA SER A 50 8.52 -27.06 65.00
C SER A 50 9.60 -26.00 64.87
N ALA A 51 10.58 -26.22 63.98
CA ALA A 51 11.71 -25.32 63.79
C ALA A 51 11.29 -23.93 63.26
N LEU A 52 10.27 -23.89 62.39
CA LEU A 52 9.68 -22.65 61.89
C LEU A 52 8.97 -21.89 63.01
N ASN A 53 8.20 -22.59 63.85
CA ASN A 53 7.47 -21.97 64.95
C ASN A 53 8.40 -21.35 66.03
N ASP A 54 9.54 -21.99 66.27
CA ASP A 54 10.54 -21.49 67.23
C ASP A 54 11.36 -20.31 66.66
N ASN A 55 11.46 -20.20 65.34
CA ASN A 55 12.11 -19.09 64.65
C ASN A 55 11.12 -17.93 64.41
N LYS A 56 10.99 -17.04 65.40
CA LYS A 56 10.04 -15.91 65.35
C LYS A 56 10.16 -15.01 64.11
N PRO A 57 11.36 -14.61 63.64
CA PRO A 57 11.49 -13.86 62.39
C PRO A 57 10.96 -14.62 61.16
N ALA A 58 11.31 -15.90 61.01
CA ALA A 58 10.84 -16.72 59.90
C ALA A 58 9.32 -16.95 59.95
N ALA A 59 8.77 -17.23 61.12
CA ALA A 59 7.33 -17.35 61.35
C ALA A 59 6.59 -16.04 61.03
N GLY A 60 7.13 -14.90 61.45
CA GLY A 60 6.55 -13.57 61.18
C GLY A 60 6.53 -13.25 59.69
N PHE A 61 7.65 -13.49 58.99
CA PHE A 61 7.74 -13.33 57.54
C PHE A 61 6.73 -14.22 56.81
N LEU A 62 6.70 -15.52 57.12
CA LEU A 62 5.79 -16.44 56.44
C LEU A 62 4.32 -16.12 56.75
N SER A 63 4.01 -15.71 57.98
CA SER A 63 2.67 -15.25 58.37
C SER A 63 2.19 -14.08 57.50
N ALA A 64 3.06 -13.09 57.24
CA ALA A 64 2.73 -12.00 56.34
C ALA A 64 2.57 -12.47 54.88
N VAL A 65 3.46 -13.35 54.39
CA VAL A 65 3.34 -13.91 53.02
C VAL A 65 2.00 -14.64 52.82
N LEU A 66 1.58 -15.46 53.80
CA LEU A 66 0.31 -16.19 53.75
C LEU A 66 -0.92 -15.26 53.72
N ASP A 67 -0.84 -14.10 54.37
CA ASP A 67 -1.91 -13.11 54.38
C ASP A 67 -1.94 -12.30 53.07
N LEU A 68 -0.77 -11.86 52.62
CA LEU A 68 -0.60 -10.95 51.50
C LEU A 68 -0.73 -11.61 50.12
N SER A 69 -0.37 -12.89 49.96
CA SER A 69 -0.51 -13.61 48.69
C SER A 69 -1.41 -14.85 48.83
N PRO A 70 -2.68 -14.75 48.41
CA PRO A 70 -3.58 -15.91 48.32
C PRO A 70 -3.00 -17.05 47.47
N TYR A 71 -2.29 -16.73 46.37
CA TYR A 71 -1.66 -17.72 45.51
C TYR A 71 -0.55 -18.51 46.21
N LEU A 72 0.41 -17.82 46.86
CA LEU A 72 1.49 -18.49 47.60
C LEU A 72 0.94 -19.26 48.80
N ARG A 73 -0.07 -18.73 49.49
CA ARG A 73 -0.80 -19.43 50.55
C ARG A 73 -1.40 -20.75 50.04
N GLY A 74 -2.13 -20.73 48.93
CA GLY A 74 -2.72 -21.93 48.35
C GLY A 74 -1.67 -22.98 48.01
N THR A 75 -0.56 -22.55 47.42
CA THR A 75 0.59 -23.41 47.09
C THR A 75 1.19 -24.08 48.32
N LEU A 76 1.44 -23.29 49.37
CA LEU A 76 2.03 -23.77 50.63
C LEU A 76 1.09 -24.73 51.37
N LEU A 77 -0.22 -24.45 51.42
CA LEU A 77 -1.19 -25.37 52.02
C LEU A 77 -1.27 -26.70 51.25
N GLN A 78 -1.21 -26.64 49.92
CA GLN A 78 -1.25 -27.85 49.09
C GLN A 78 0.02 -28.69 49.26
N ARG A 79 1.21 -28.06 49.27
CA ARG A 79 2.51 -28.75 49.34
C ARG A 79 3.44 -28.13 50.40
N PRO A 80 3.15 -28.31 51.70
CA PRO A 80 3.98 -27.74 52.76
C PRO A 80 5.42 -28.26 52.74
N GLN A 81 5.65 -29.50 52.29
CA GLN A 81 6.96 -30.14 52.23
C GLN A 81 8.00 -29.40 51.37
N LEU A 82 7.57 -28.46 50.52
CA LEU A 82 8.48 -27.62 49.73
C LEU A 82 9.37 -26.71 50.61
N LEU A 83 9.00 -26.49 51.87
CA LEU A 83 9.81 -25.71 52.81
C LEU A 83 10.89 -26.53 53.53
N ASP A 84 10.80 -27.87 53.58
CA ASP A 84 11.77 -28.71 54.32
C ASP A 84 13.23 -28.44 53.89
N PRO A 85 13.57 -28.38 52.59
CA PRO A 85 14.96 -28.15 52.16
C PRO A 85 15.53 -26.78 52.58
N LEU A 86 14.68 -25.79 52.85
CA LEU A 86 15.08 -24.42 53.15
C LEU A 86 15.63 -24.22 54.57
N PHE A 87 15.50 -25.23 55.42
CA PHE A 87 16.12 -25.26 56.76
C PHE A 87 17.56 -25.78 56.73
N GLU A 88 17.96 -26.45 55.65
CA GLU A 88 19.29 -27.05 55.50
C GLU A 88 20.10 -26.42 54.36
N ARG A 89 19.45 -25.77 53.39
CA ARG A 89 20.07 -25.25 52.17
C ARG A 89 19.70 -23.80 51.92
N SER A 90 20.58 -23.10 51.19
CA SER A 90 20.25 -21.78 50.66
C SER A 90 19.30 -21.88 49.46
N LEU A 91 18.59 -20.79 49.15
CA LEU A 91 17.68 -20.75 47.99
C LEU A 91 18.41 -21.03 46.66
N PRO A 92 19.57 -20.42 46.34
CA PRO A 92 20.33 -20.75 45.13
C PRO A 92 20.66 -22.24 45.01
N GLN A 93 21.12 -22.88 46.10
CA GLN A 93 21.45 -24.30 46.09
C GLN A 93 20.24 -25.19 45.77
N ARG A 94 19.06 -24.88 46.34
CA ARG A 94 17.83 -25.63 46.03
C ARG A 94 17.37 -25.37 44.59
N LEU A 95 17.43 -24.13 44.12
CA LEU A 95 17.04 -23.77 42.76
C LEU A 95 17.96 -24.43 41.72
N GLU A 96 19.28 -24.47 41.94
CA GLU A 96 20.22 -25.20 41.07
C GLU A 96 19.89 -26.70 41.03
N ALA A 97 19.64 -27.31 42.19
CA ALA A 97 19.21 -28.70 42.25
C ALA A 97 17.89 -28.95 41.49
N LEU A 98 16.93 -28.03 41.60
CA LEU A 98 15.65 -28.09 40.88
C LEU A 98 15.85 -28.00 39.36
N LEU A 99 16.74 -27.12 38.89
CA LEU A 99 17.07 -27.04 37.46
C LEU A 99 17.71 -28.34 36.96
N HIS A 100 18.58 -28.96 37.76
CA HIS A 100 19.15 -30.28 37.45
C HIS A 100 18.09 -31.39 37.43
N GLU A 101 17.13 -31.37 38.36
CA GLU A 101 15.99 -32.30 38.40
C GLU A 101 15.12 -32.17 37.14
N ILE A 102 14.85 -30.94 36.68
CA ILE A 102 14.11 -30.68 35.43
C ILE A 102 14.88 -31.25 34.24
N ALA A 103 16.19 -30.99 34.16
CA ALA A 103 17.00 -31.45 33.05
C ALA A 103 17.04 -32.99 32.97
N ALA A 104 17.32 -33.65 34.10
CA ALA A 104 17.40 -35.11 34.20
C ALA A 104 16.03 -35.79 34.07
N GLY A 105 14.94 -35.12 34.45
CA GLY A 105 13.58 -35.65 34.36
C GLY A 105 13.13 -35.99 32.93
N SER A 106 13.79 -35.42 31.91
CA SER A 106 13.54 -35.75 30.50
C SER A 106 14.24 -37.03 30.01
N ASP A 107 15.13 -37.62 30.80
CA ASP A 107 15.99 -38.76 30.43
C ASP A 107 15.45 -40.12 30.90
N ALA A 108 14.31 -40.15 31.60
CA ALA A 108 13.75 -41.39 32.13
C ALA A 108 13.30 -42.36 31.02
N GLU A 109 13.63 -43.64 31.17
CA GLU A 109 13.15 -44.71 30.29
C GLU A 109 11.61 -44.81 30.41
N ASP A 110 10.93 -45.02 29.28
CA ASP A 110 9.46 -45.11 29.16
C ASP A 110 8.66 -43.87 29.64
N LEU A 111 9.30 -42.70 29.73
CA LEU A 111 8.63 -41.44 30.09
C LEU A 111 7.52 -41.11 29.08
N THR A 112 6.30 -40.86 29.56
CA THR A 112 5.20 -40.39 28.69
C THR A 112 5.12 -38.87 28.65
N GLU A 113 4.46 -38.32 27.63
CA GLU A 113 4.19 -36.86 27.55
C GLU A 113 3.40 -36.37 28.78
N ALA A 114 2.49 -37.19 29.33
CA ALA A 114 1.70 -36.86 30.50
C ALA A 114 2.54 -36.81 31.79
N ASP A 115 3.49 -37.74 31.95
CA ASP A 115 4.40 -37.77 33.09
C ASP A 115 5.30 -36.54 33.10
N LEU A 116 5.87 -36.20 31.94
CA LEU A 116 6.68 -34.99 31.77
C LEU A 116 5.87 -33.71 32.05
N MET A 117 4.64 -33.63 31.52
CA MET A 117 3.74 -32.51 31.78
C MET A 117 3.47 -32.33 33.27
N THR A 118 3.22 -33.42 33.99
CA THR A 118 2.97 -33.39 35.44
C THR A 118 4.22 -32.93 36.20
N ALA A 119 5.38 -33.51 35.89
CA ALA A 119 6.64 -33.17 36.54
C ALA A 119 7.02 -31.69 36.33
N LEU A 120 6.95 -31.16 35.10
CA LEU A 120 7.29 -29.77 34.81
C LEU A 120 6.37 -28.77 35.54
N ARG A 121 5.08 -29.07 35.69
CA ARG A 121 4.15 -28.23 36.46
C ARG A 121 4.48 -28.20 37.94
N GLN A 122 4.81 -29.36 38.50
CA GLN A 122 5.24 -29.48 39.90
C GLN A 122 6.56 -28.73 40.16
N HIS A 123 7.53 -28.85 39.25
CA HIS A 123 8.79 -28.12 39.34
C HIS A 123 8.60 -26.61 39.14
N LYS A 124 7.73 -26.17 38.21
CA LYS A 124 7.37 -24.74 38.06
C LYS A 124 6.78 -24.18 39.34
N LEU A 125 5.84 -24.92 39.96
CA LEU A 125 5.20 -24.50 41.19
C LEU A 125 6.21 -24.31 42.32
N GLU A 126 7.12 -25.28 42.49
CA GLU A 126 8.20 -25.19 43.47
C GLU A 126 9.15 -24.01 43.15
N GLY A 127 9.62 -23.91 41.90
CA GLY A 127 10.52 -22.84 41.48
C GLY A 127 9.92 -21.46 41.71
N HIS A 128 8.66 -21.22 41.31
CA HIS A 128 7.98 -19.94 41.53
C HIS A 128 7.84 -19.62 43.02
N LEU A 129 7.50 -20.60 43.86
CA LEU A 129 7.42 -20.41 45.31
C LEU A 129 8.78 -20.00 45.89
N LEU A 130 9.85 -20.73 45.55
CA LEU A 130 11.18 -20.49 46.08
C LEU A 130 11.72 -19.12 45.66
N ILE A 131 11.54 -18.76 44.38
CA ILE A 131 11.93 -17.44 43.86
C ILE A 131 11.12 -16.34 44.55
N ALA A 132 9.80 -16.52 44.72
CA ALA A 132 8.94 -15.55 45.40
C ALA A 132 9.34 -15.35 46.87
N LEU A 133 9.69 -16.41 47.59
CA LEU A 133 10.16 -16.30 48.97
C LEU A 133 11.50 -15.56 49.05
N GLY A 134 12.43 -15.81 48.12
CA GLY A 134 13.69 -15.07 48.03
C GLY A 134 13.50 -13.60 47.73
N ASP A 135 12.61 -13.28 46.79
CA ASP A 135 12.29 -11.94 46.34
C ASP A 135 11.59 -11.12 47.45
N LEU A 136 10.54 -11.68 48.06
CA LEU A 136 9.80 -11.02 49.16
C LEU A 136 10.62 -10.85 50.44
N SER A 137 11.54 -11.78 50.73
CA SER A 137 12.43 -11.67 51.89
C SER A 137 13.57 -10.68 51.69
N GLY A 138 13.80 -10.20 50.47
CA GLY A 138 14.95 -9.36 50.11
C GLY A 138 16.28 -10.11 50.05
N VAL A 139 16.27 -11.45 50.13
CA VAL A 139 17.45 -12.29 49.88
C VAL A 139 17.84 -12.24 48.40
N PHE A 140 16.85 -12.16 47.52
CA PHE A 140 17.02 -11.92 46.10
C PHE A 140 16.68 -10.47 45.77
N SER A 141 17.51 -9.85 44.93
CA SER A 141 17.11 -8.63 44.21
C SER A 141 16.15 -8.98 43.08
N ALA A 142 15.46 -7.98 42.52
CA ALA A 142 14.66 -8.13 41.31
C ALA A 142 15.44 -8.83 40.19
N ASN A 143 16.72 -8.48 40.00
CA ASN A 143 17.60 -9.08 39.01
C ASN A 143 17.86 -10.59 39.25
N ASP A 144 18.03 -10.98 40.51
CA ASP A 144 18.19 -12.40 40.86
C ASP A 144 16.88 -13.17 40.59
N ALA A 145 15.73 -12.57 40.94
CA ALA A 145 14.43 -13.17 40.69
C ALA A 145 14.18 -13.37 39.18
N THR A 146 14.41 -12.35 38.34
CA THR A 146 14.21 -12.48 36.88
C THR A 146 15.17 -13.49 36.26
N PHE A 147 16.41 -13.57 36.76
CA PHE A 147 17.40 -14.56 36.35
C PHE A 147 16.89 -15.98 36.63
N TRP A 148 16.48 -16.28 37.85
CA TRP A 148 16.00 -17.62 38.21
C TRP A 148 14.72 -18.01 37.48
N LEU A 149 13.78 -17.06 37.28
CA LEU A 149 12.56 -17.30 36.49
C LEU A 149 12.90 -17.65 35.04
N SER A 150 13.87 -16.95 34.46
CA SER A 150 14.33 -17.19 33.09
C SER A 150 15.07 -18.51 32.97
N ARG A 151 15.90 -18.88 33.95
CA ARG A 151 16.57 -20.20 33.98
C ARG A 151 15.57 -21.35 34.13
N LEU A 152 14.55 -21.18 34.97
CA LEU A 152 13.48 -22.16 35.14
C LEU A 152 12.71 -22.38 33.83
N ALA A 153 12.39 -21.31 33.12
CA ALA A 153 11.76 -21.37 31.80
C ALA A 153 12.67 -22.05 30.77
N GLU A 154 13.95 -21.67 30.71
CA GLU A 154 14.93 -22.26 29.80
C GLU A 154 15.08 -23.76 29.98
N GLU A 155 15.26 -24.24 31.22
CA GLU A 155 15.37 -25.67 31.48
C GLU A 155 14.06 -26.42 31.21
N SER A 156 12.91 -25.81 31.47
CA SER A 156 11.60 -26.42 31.16
C SER A 156 11.39 -26.58 29.65
N VAL A 157 11.73 -25.56 28.85
CA VAL A 157 11.68 -25.62 27.39
C VAL A 157 12.69 -26.65 26.87
N GLY A 158 13.90 -26.66 27.43
CA GLY A 158 14.96 -27.63 27.08
C GLY A 158 14.54 -29.07 27.35
N ALA A 159 13.98 -29.37 28.53
CA ALA A 159 13.49 -30.69 28.89
C ALA A 159 12.37 -31.17 27.94
N ALA A 160 11.41 -30.29 27.62
CA ALA A 160 10.35 -30.59 26.66
C ALA A 160 10.88 -30.80 25.23
N ALA A 161 11.85 -29.99 24.79
CA ALA A 161 12.47 -30.14 23.48
C ALA A 161 13.24 -31.47 23.36
N ARG A 162 14.06 -31.83 24.36
CA ARG A 162 14.79 -33.12 24.40
C ARG A 162 13.86 -34.31 24.32
N PHE A 163 12.78 -34.30 25.11
CA PHE A 163 11.74 -35.34 25.06
C PHE A 163 11.13 -35.47 23.65
N LEU A 164 10.71 -34.35 23.05
CA LEU A 164 10.08 -34.34 21.73
C LEU A 164 11.01 -34.80 20.61
N LEU A 165 12.31 -34.48 20.70
CA LEU A 165 13.31 -34.94 19.75
C LEU A 165 13.52 -36.46 19.84
N ARG A 166 13.63 -37.01 21.06
CA ARG A 166 13.73 -38.47 21.27
C ARG A 166 12.49 -39.21 20.78
N ASP A 167 11.31 -38.68 21.05
CA ASP A 167 10.04 -39.24 20.58
C ASP A 167 9.93 -39.20 19.05
N ALA A 168 10.34 -38.08 18.42
CA ALA A 168 10.40 -37.98 16.96
C ALA A 168 11.41 -38.97 16.33
N HIS A 169 12.52 -39.25 17.02
CA HIS A 169 13.48 -40.27 16.61
C HIS A 169 12.90 -41.68 16.71
N ALA A 170 12.26 -42.02 17.83
CA ALA A 170 11.61 -43.31 18.02
C ALA A 170 10.50 -43.56 16.98
N ALA A 171 9.78 -42.51 16.58
CA ALA A 171 8.77 -42.54 15.53
C ALA A 171 9.35 -42.56 14.09
N GLY A 172 10.68 -42.55 13.92
CA GLY A 172 11.36 -42.55 12.62
C GLY A 172 11.22 -41.24 11.83
N LYS A 173 10.79 -40.16 12.47
CA LYS A 173 10.64 -38.83 11.83
C LYS A 173 11.94 -38.02 11.82
N LEU A 174 12.85 -38.31 12.76
CA LEU A 174 14.20 -37.74 12.82
C LEU A 174 15.24 -38.84 13.03
N LYS A 175 16.48 -38.59 12.60
CA LYS A 175 17.60 -39.51 12.78
C LYS A 175 18.73 -38.83 13.57
N LEU A 176 18.55 -38.76 14.89
CA LEU A 176 19.51 -38.14 15.79
C LEU A 176 20.81 -38.94 15.88
N SER A 177 21.94 -38.25 16.00
CA SER A 177 23.28 -38.83 16.08
C SER A 177 23.62 -39.34 17.50
N ASP A 178 23.10 -38.67 18.53
CA ASP A 178 23.25 -39.05 19.94
C ASP A 178 21.93 -38.86 20.71
N LEU A 179 21.38 -39.95 21.27
CA LEU A 179 20.13 -39.91 22.05
C LEU A 179 20.31 -39.37 23.46
N LYS A 180 21.54 -39.30 23.97
CA LYS A 180 21.84 -38.64 25.25
C LYS A 180 21.79 -37.12 25.11
N HIS A 181 22.21 -36.60 23.96
CA HIS A 181 22.20 -35.18 23.62
C HIS A 181 21.38 -34.93 22.34
N PRO A 182 20.07 -35.25 22.35
CA PRO A 182 19.23 -35.22 21.15
C PRO A 182 19.12 -33.84 20.48
N GLU A 183 19.44 -32.77 21.20
CA GLU A 183 19.44 -31.39 20.72
C GLU A 183 20.60 -31.04 19.76
N VAL A 184 21.74 -31.74 19.86
CA VAL A 184 22.94 -31.47 19.06
C VAL A 184 22.73 -31.91 17.61
N ASP A 185 23.02 -31.01 16.66
CA ASP A 185 22.82 -31.22 15.22
C ASP A 185 21.37 -31.63 14.86
N SER A 186 20.39 -31.35 15.72
CA SER A 186 18.98 -31.71 15.50
C SER A 186 18.31 -30.87 14.41
N GLY A 187 18.89 -29.71 14.09
CA GLY A 187 18.34 -28.72 13.19
C GLY A 187 17.13 -27.96 13.75
N TRP A 188 16.67 -28.25 14.98
CA TRP A 188 15.55 -27.53 15.59
C TRP A 188 16.05 -26.34 16.39
N ILE A 189 15.80 -25.12 15.96
CA ILE A 189 16.31 -23.92 16.60
C ILE A 189 15.16 -23.22 17.33
N ILE A 190 15.25 -23.07 18.65
CA ILE A 190 14.26 -22.37 19.46
C ILE A 190 14.90 -21.10 20.04
N LEU A 191 14.50 -19.95 19.54
CA LEU A 191 14.94 -18.64 20.01
C LEU A 191 13.94 -18.09 21.02
N ALA A 192 14.43 -17.67 22.18
CA ALA A 192 13.70 -16.82 23.10
C ALA A 192 13.79 -15.37 22.65
N MET A 193 12.67 -14.68 22.78
CA MET A 193 12.52 -13.27 22.42
C MET A 193 12.15 -12.43 23.64
N GLY A 194 12.17 -11.11 23.49
CA GLY A 194 11.67 -10.18 24.51
C GLY A 194 12.29 -10.41 25.89
N LYS A 195 11.43 -10.48 26.92
CA LYS A 195 11.86 -10.68 28.31
C LYS A 195 12.60 -12.00 28.52
N PHE A 196 12.20 -13.06 27.83
CA PHE A 196 12.82 -14.37 27.98
C PHE A 196 14.25 -14.40 27.43
N GLY A 197 14.44 -13.85 26.23
CA GLY A 197 15.77 -13.78 25.62
C GLY A 197 16.73 -12.84 26.34
N ALA A 198 16.22 -11.86 27.09
CA ALA A 198 16.99 -10.94 27.91
C ALA A 198 17.24 -11.38 29.36
N PHE A 199 16.79 -12.56 29.82
CA PHE A 199 16.84 -12.96 31.25
C PHE A 199 16.07 -12.00 32.19
N GLU A 200 14.95 -11.46 31.69
CA GLU A 200 14.11 -10.46 32.36
C GLU A 200 12.67 -10.96 32.57
N LEU A 201 12.45 -12.28 32.67
CA LEU A 201 11.12 -12.84 32.96
C LEU A 201 10.61 -12.46 34.36
N ASN A 202 9.31 -12.23 34.45
CA ASN A 202 8.56 -12.08 35.70
C ASN A 202 7.58 -13.26 35.90
N TYR A 203 7.00 -13.37 37.10
CA TYR A 203 6.16 -14.50 37.53
C TYR A 203 5.01 -14.87 36.58
N SER A 204 4.27 -13.92 36.02
CA SER A 204 3.17 -14.20 35.08
C SER A 204 3.50 -13.73 33.66
N SER A 205 4.75 -13.93 33.21
CA SER A 205 5.16 -13.59 31.84
C SER A 205 4.79 -14.70 30.85
N ASP A 206 4.46 -14.28 29.63
CA ASP A 206 4.51 -15.18 28.48
C ASP A 206 5.97 -15.40 28.08
N ILE A 207 6.29 -16.59 27.58
CA ILE A 207 7.56 -16.87 26.92
C ILE A 207 7.38 -16.70 25.41
N ASP A 208 8.01 -15.66 24.87
CA ASP A 208 8.00 -15.38 23.45
C ASP A 208 9.05 -16.24 22.73
N LEU A 209 8.63 -17.07 21.77
CA LEU A 209 9.51 -17.95 21.01
C LEU A 209 9.42 -17.71 19.50
N ILE A 210 10.55 -17.85 18.81
CA ILE A 210 10.62 -18.05 17.36
C ILE A 210 11.30 -19.38 17.09
N VAL A 211 10.74 -20.16 16.18
CA VAL A 211 11.29 -21.47 15.81
C VAL A 211 11.82 -21.45 14.39
N PHE A 212 13.11 -21.73 14.26
CA PHE A 212 13.77 -21.95 12.98
C PHE A 212 14.17 -23.41 12.78
N ILE A 213 14.40 -23.78 11.53
CA ILE A 213 14.84 -25.11 11.13
C ILE A 213 16.13 -24.93 10.33
N ASP A 214 17.23 -25.56 10.73
CA ASP A 214 18.38 -25.78 9.86
C ASP A 214 18.02 -26.93 8.91
N GLU A 215 17.45 -26.60 7.74
CA GLU A 215 16.97 -27.58 6.75
C GLU A 215 18.09 -28.49 6.19
N HIS A 216 19.35 -28.18 6.48
CA HIS A 216 20.52 -28.95 6.07
C HIS A 216 21.07 -29.86 7.18
N SER A 217 20.43 -29.89 8.35
CA SER A 217 20.82 -30.75 9.46
C SER A 217 20.83 -32.24 9.02
N PRO A 218 21.86 -33.01 9.43
CA PRO A 218 21.94 -34.44 9.14
C PRO A 218 20.86 -35.27 9.86
N ALA A 219 20.20 -34.69 10.87
CA ALA A 219 19.12 -35.35 11.60
C ALA A 219 17.81 -35.41 10.83
N ILE A 220 17.67 -34.63 9.75
CA ILE A 220 16.46 -34.52 8.93
C ILE A 220 16.56 -35.51 7.75
N PRO A 221 15.76 -36.59 7.73
CA PRO A 221 15.84 -37.59 6.65
C PRO A 221 15.30 -37.08 5.31
N ASP A 222 14.27 -36.23 5.35
CA ASP A 222 13.63 -35.60 4.19
C ASP A 222 13.46 -34.09 4.42
N PRO A 223 14.21 -33.24 3.70
CA PRO A 223 14.07 -31.78 3.79
C PRO A 223 12.68 -31.25 3.40
N TYR A 224 11.91 -31.95 2.57
CA TYR A 224 10.57 -31.48 2.15
C TYR A 224 9.53 -31.61 3.26
N ASP A 225 9.72 -32.56 4.19
CA ASP A 225 8.81 -32.81 5.31
C ASP A 225 9.22 -32.09 6.61
N CYS A 226 10.36 -31.39 6.62
CA CYS A 226 10.92 -30.79 7.84
C CYS A 226 9.98 -29.74 8.45
N VAL A 227 9.37 -28.87 7.62
CA VAL A 227 8.47 -27.80 8.06
C VAL A 227 7.26 -28.37 8.79
N GLU A 228 6.63 -29.41 8.23
CA GLU A 228 5.47 -30.05 8.88
C GLU A 228 5.89 -30.72 10.19
N THR A 229 7.00 -31.45 10.17
CA THR A 229 7.51 -32.19 11.33
C THR A 229 7.83 -31.25 12.49
N PHE A 230 8.66 -30.22 12.27
CA PHE A 230 9.02 -29.27 13.32
C PHE A 230 7.86 -28.35 13.73
N SER A 231 6.92 -28.04 12.83
CA SER A 231 5.68 -27.34 13.22
C SER A 231 4.79 -28.20 14.13
N ARG A 232 4.76 -29.52 13.93
CA ARG A 232 4.05 -30.47 14.82
C ARG A 232 4.76 -30.58 16.17
N LEU A 233 6.09 -30.67 16.19
CA LEU A 233 6.87 -30.68 17.43
C LEU A 233 6.67 -29.37 18.21
N THR A 234 6.67 -28.23 17.53
CA THR A 234 6.41 -26.91 18.14
C THR A 234 5.01 -26.83 18.75
N ARG A 235 3.98 -27.37 18.09
CA ARG A 235 2.63 -27.47 18.69
C ARG A 235 2.61 -28.31 19.96
N ARG A 236 3.32 -29.44 19.97
CA ARG A 236 3.43 -30.28 21.17
C ARG A 236 4.25 -29.61 22.28
N LEU A 237 5.30 -28.88 21.93
CA LEU A 237 6.07 -28.08 22.88
C LEU A 237 5.19 -27.04 23.58
N VAL A 238 4.42 -26.27 22.81
CA VAL A 238 3.43 -25.30 23.35
C VAL A 238 2.42 -26.01 24.24
N ARG A 239 1.90 -27.16 23.81
CA ARG A 239 0.96 -27.97 24.60
C ARG A 239 1.54 -28.39 25.96
N ILE A 240 2.75 -28.94 25.98
CA ILE A 240 3.43 -29.40 27.20
C ILE A 240 3.56 -28.25 28.20
N LEU A 241 3.91 -27.05 27.71
CA LEU A 241 4.19 -25.88 28.54
C LEU A 241 2.91 -25.14 28.97
N GLN A 242 1.93 -24.97 28.08
CA GLN A 242 0.82 -24.03 28.26
C GLN A 242 -0.50 -24.67 28.70
N ASP A 243 -0.79 -25.92 28.30
CA ASP A 243 -2.10 -26.54 28.59
C ASP A 243 -2.36 -26.57 30.11
N ARG A 244 -3.59 -26.28 30.55
CA ARG A 244 -3.95 -26.37 31.96
C ARG A 244 -4.38 -27.79 32.32
N THR A 245 -3.70 -28.41 33.28
CA THR A 245 -4.07 -29.69 33.89
C THR A 245 -4.48 -29.49 35.35
N ALA A 246 -4.78 -30.58 36.07
CA ALA A 246 -5.03 -30.51 37.52
C ALA A 246 -3.84 -29.94 38.32
N ASP A 247 -2.62 -30.09 37.80
CA ASP A 247 -1.39 -29.55 38.37
C ASP A 247 -1.06 -28.11 37.89
N GLY A 248 -1.94 -27.50 37.09
CA GLY A 248 -1.76 -26.15 36.55
C GLY A 248 -1.11 -26.12 35.16
N TYR A 249 -0.23 -25.15 34.91
CA TYR A 249 0.51 -24.96 33.66
C TYR A 249 1.96 -24.58 33.98
N VAL A 250 2.86 -24.69 32.99
CA VAL A 250 4.28 -24.34 33.14
C VAL A 250 4.47 -22.86 32.75
N PHE A 251 4.41 -22.56 31.45
CA PHE A 251 4.51 -21.21 30.91
C PHE A 251 3.54 -21.03 29.75
N ARG A 252 2.94 -19.85 29.63
CA ARG A 252 2.20 -19.46 28.42
C ARG A 252 3.20 -19.13 27.33
N THR A 253 2.94 -19.57 26.10
CA THR A 253 3.88 -19.44 24.99
C THR A 253 3.28 -18.58 23.89
N ASP A 254 4.03 -17.56 23.46
CA ASP A 254 3.65 -16.71 22.34
C ASP A 254 4.61 -16.94 21.15
N LEU A 255 4.04 -17.16 19.96
CA LEU A 255 4.78 -17.38 18.71
C LEU A 255 4.58 -16.24 17.71
N ARG A 256 3.91 -15.14 18.11
CA ARG A 256 3.51 -14.03 17.22
C ARG A 256 4.67 -13.11 16.81
N LEU A 257 5.85 -13.23 17.42
CA LEU A 257 7.03 -12.47 17.00
C LEU A 257 7.76 -13.09 15.79
N ARG A 258 7.28 -14.24 15.27
CA ARG A 258 7.86 -14.84 14.05
C ARG A 258 7.56 -13.98 12.81
N PRO A 259 8.39 -14.09 11.75
CA PRO A 259 8.14 -13.46 10.44
C PRO A 259 6.70 -13.65 9.96
N ASP A 260 5.97 -12.57 9.64
CA ASP A 260 4.58 -12.57 9.15
C ASP A 260 3.70 -13.74 9.68
N PRO A 261 3.29 -13.69 10.97
CA PRO A 261 2.65 -14.82 11.64
C PRO A 261 1.39 -15.35 10.94
N GLY A 262 0.70 -14.49 10.18
CA GLY A 262 -0.51 -14.86 9.45
C GLY A 262 -0.26 -15.70 8.20
N SER A 263 0.97 -15.68 7.66
CA SER A 263 1.30 -16.36 6.39
C SER A 263 2.43 -17.40 6.50
N THR A 264 3.18 -17.41 7.61
CA THR A 264 4.28 -18.35 7.82
C THR A 264 3.91 -19.53 8.73
N PRO A 265 4.53 -20.71 8.51
CA PRO A 265 4.40 -21.85 9.41
C PRO A 265 4.98 -21.54 10.80
N LEU A 266 4.67 -22.40 11.78
CA LEU A 266 5.17 -22.23 13.15
C LEU A 266 6.69 -22.44 13.27
N ALA A 267 7.27 -23.29 12.43
CA ALA A 267 8.70 -23.51 12.31
C ALA A 267 9.14 -23.15 10.88
N ILE A 268 10.11 -22.25 10.75
CA ILE A 268 10.49 -21.63 9.47
C ILE A 268 11.91 -22.07 9.09
N PRO A 269 12.15 -22.56 7.86
CA PRO A 269 13.51 -22.83 7.38
C PRO A 269 14.40 -21.58 7.46
N VAL A 270 15.67 -21.75 7.84
CA VAL A 270 16.61 -20.64 8.03
C VAL A 270 16.76 -19.84 6.75
N GLY A 271 16.88 -20.50 5.59
CA GLY A 271 16.97 -19.80 4.30
C GLY A 271 15.75 -18.94 4.00
N ALA A 272 14.54 -19.39 4.38
CA ALA A 272 13.32 -18.62 4.21
C ALA A 272 13.25 -17.42 5.18
N ALA A 273 13.69 -17.59 6.42
CA ALA A 273 13.74 -16.53 7.42
C ALA A 273 14.73 -15.42 7.02
N LEU A 274 15.93 -15.77 6.56
CA LEU A 274 16.94 -14.81 6.12
C LEU A 274 16.43 -13.97 4.93
N ASN A 275 15.86 -14.62 3.91
CA ASN A 275 15.25 -13.94 2.76
C ASN A 275 14.11 -12.99 3.17
N TYR A 276 13.31 -13.39 4.16
CA TYR A 276 12.25 -12.54 4.70
C TYR A 276 12.84 -11.29 5.37
N TYR A 277 13.78 -11.45 6.29
CA TYR A 277 14.33 -10.31 7.02
C TYR A 277 15.11 -9.37 6.10
N GLU A 278 15.83 -9.88 5.11
CA GLU A 278 16.55 -9.06 4.13
C GLU A 278 15.61 -8.23 3.25
N GLY A 279 14.51 -8.83 2.74
CA GLY A 279 13.63 -8.16 1.78
C GLY A 279 12.39 -7.47 2.37
N ARG A 280 11.86 -7.97 3.48
CA ARG A 280 10.53 -7.62 4.02
C ARG A 280 10.49 -7.28 5.50
N GLY A 281 11.58 -7.51 6.23
CA GLY A 281 11.64 -7.30 7.68
C GLY A 281 11.22 -5.90 8.10
N GLN A 282 10.34 -5.82 9.10
CA GLN A 282 9.76 -4.59 9.61
C GLN A 282 10.63 -3.95 10.70
N ASN A 283 10.46 -2.64 10.85
CA ASN A 283 11.16 -1.81 11.83
C ASN A 283 11.00 -2.31 13.28
N TRP A 284 9.81 -2.78 13.65
CA TRP A 284 9.56 -3.32 15.00
C TRP A 284 10.15 -4.73 15.19
N GLU A 285 10.21 -5.56 14.13
CA GLU A 285 10.80 -6.91 14.19
C GLU A 285 12.30 -6.81 14.47
N ARG A 286 12.96 -5.79 13.89
CA ARG A 286 14.35 -5.46 14.18
C ARG A 286 14.59 -5.15 15.65
N ALA A 287 13.75 -4.31 16.26
CA ALA A 287 13.84 -4.00 17.69
C ALA A 287 13.59 -5.25 18.55
N ALA A 288 12.65 -6.11 18.17
CA ALA A 288 12.40 -7.38 18.85
C ALA A 288 13.62 -8.32 18.81
N MET A 289 14.32 -8.39 17.66
CA MET A 289 15.50 -9.24 17.46
C MET A 289 16.72 -8.83 18.29
N ILE A 290 16.75 -7.63 18.89
CA ILE A 290 17.81 -7.22 19.84
C ILE A 290 17.88 -8.19 21.03
N LYS A 291 16.71 -8.65 21.49
CA LYS A 291 16.60 -9.55 22.64
C LYS A 291 16.57 -11.03 22.24
N ALA A 292 16.83 -11.38 20.98
CA ALA A 292 16.82 -12.77 20.52
C ALA A 292 17.99 -13.58 21.09
N ARG A 293 17.72 -14.78 21.62
CA ARG A 293 18.74 -15.70 22.12
C ARG A 293 18.33 -17.16 21.94
N PRO A 294 19.21 -18.09 21.51
CA PRO A 294 18.88 -19.51 21.46
C PRO A 294 18.76 -20.05 22.89
N VAL A 295 17.69 -20.79 23.17
CA VAL A 295 17.38 -21.32 24.52
C VAL A 295 17.14 -22.82 24.56
N ALA A 296 16.77 -23.44 23.45
CA ALA A 296 16.55 -24.87 23.38
C ALA A 296 16.72 -25.38 21.94
N GLY A 297 16.82 -26.69 21.79
CA GLY A 297 17.17 -27.33 20.54
C GLY A 297 18.64 -27.09 20.17
N ASP A 298 18.94 -26.99 18.88
CA ASP A 298 20.28 -26.78 18.37
C ASP A 298 20.79 -25.35 18.61
N ILE A 299 21.43 -25.16 19.76
CA ILE A 299 21.99 -23.87 20.20
C ILE A 299 23.05 -23.37 19.23
N ALA A 300 23.94 -24.25 18.76
CA ALA A 300 25.03 -23.87 17.86
C ALA A 300 24.50 -23.37 16.50
N ALA A 301 23.45 -24.01 15.97
CA ALA A 301 22.76 -23.52 14.78
C ALA A 301 22.05 -22.18 15.04
N GLY A 302 21.39 -22.03 16.19
CA GLY A 302 20.78 -20.76 16.59
C GLY A 302 21.76 -19.59 16.68
N GLU A 303 22.96 -19.82 17.23
CA GLU A 303 24.02 -18.80 17.28
C GLU A 303 24.48 -18.38 15.88
N ARG A 304 24.61 -19.33 14.94
CA ARG A 304 24.91 -19.02 13.53
C ARG A 304 23.83 -18.15 12.90
N VAL A 305 22.55 -18.48 13.09
CA VAL A 305 21.42 -17.70 12.55
C VAL A 305 21.41 -16.28 13.10
N ILE A 306 21.66 -16.08 14.40
CA ILE A 306 21.74 -14.74 14.99
C ILE A 306 22.93 -13.95 14.41
N ALA A 307 24.07 -14.61 14.19
CA ALA A 307 25.22 -13.98 13.55
C ALA A 307 24.93 -13.56 12.11
N GLU A 308 24.19 -14.37 11.35
CA GLU A 308 23.76 -14.06 9.98
C GLU A 308 22.70 -12.95 9.92
N LEU A 309 21.82 -12.86 10.92
CA LEU A 309 20.85 -11.77 11.05
C LEU A 309 21.47 -10.48 11.61
N ALA A 310 22.71 -10.52 12.09
CA ALA A 310 23.37 -9.35 12.67
C ALA A 310 23.44 -8.13 11.72
N PRO A 311 23.71 -8.25 10.41
CA PRO A 311 23.64 -7.12 9.48
C PRO A 311 22.22 -6.59 9.30
N TYR A 312 21.22 -7.48 9.36
CA TYR A 312 19.82 -7.09 9.37
C TYR A 312 19.48 -6.33 10.64
N VAL A 313 19.97 -6.66 11.83
CA VAL A 313 19.64 -5.94 13.07
C VAL A 313 20.48 -4.66 13.23
N TRP A 314 21.79 -4.77 13.02
CA TRP A 314 22.80 -3.77 13.41
C TRP A 314 23.39 -3.04 12.20
N ARG A 315 22.73 -1.99 11.71
CA ARG A 315 23.17 -1.25 10.53
C ARG A 315 24.42 -0.42 10.78
N LYS A 316 25.40 -0.53 9.87
CA LYS A 316 26.70 0.16 9.98
C LYS A 316 26.60 1.68 9.85
N TYR A 317 25.63 2.16 9.08
CA TYR A 317 25.38 3.59 8.85
C TYR A 317 24.00 3.97 9.39
N LEU A 318 23.90 5.20 9.90
CA LEU A 318 22.61 5.79 10.24
C LEU A 318 21.96 6.22 8.92
N ASP A 319 21.17 5.34 8.34
CA ASP A 319 20.37 5.60 7.15
C ASP A 319 18.98 6.13 7.53
N TYR A 320 18.24 6.64 6.54
CA TYR A 320 16.91 7.18 6.75
C TYR A 320 15.95 6.15 7.39
N ALA A 321 16.11 4.87 7.06
CA ALA A 321 15.33 3.80 7.67
C ALA A 321 15.66 3.57 9.16
N ALA A 322 16.90 3.78 9.62
CA ALA A 322 17.27 3.75 11.04
C ALA A 322 16.66 4.95 11.80
N ILE A 323 16.55 6.11 11.14
CA ILE A 323 15.82 7.27 11.67
C ILE A 323 14.31 6.94 11.77
N ALA A 324 13.74 6.26 10.78
CA ALA A 324 12.35 5.80 10.81
C ALA A 324 12.06 4.76 11.91
N ASP A 325 13.01 3.86 12.23
CA ASP A 325 12.92 2.94 13.38
C ASP A 325 12.75 3.70 14.70
N VAL A 326 13.60 4.71 14.92
CA VAL A 326 13.57 5.63 16.06
C VAL A 326 12.23 6.39 16.11
N HIS A 327 11.73 6.86 14.97
CA HIS A 327 10.42 7.54 14.89
C HIS A 327 9.21 6.62 15.05
N SER A 328 9.31 5.34 14.68
CA SER A 328 8.25 4.33 14.89
C SER A 328 8.08 4.05 16.39
N ILE A 329 9.20 3.85 17.09
CA ILE A 329 9.23 3.76 18.56
C ILE A 329 8.65 5.04 19.16
N LYS A 330 9.06 6.24 18.66
CA LYS A 330 8.52 7.53 19.10
C LYS A 330 6.99 7.65 18.95
N ARG A 331 6.41 7.11 17.87
CA ARG A 331 4.96 7.18 17.60
C ARG A 331 4.13 6.23 18.46
N GLN A 332 4.65 5.06 18.82
CA GLN A 332 3.97 4.14 19.76
C GLN A 332 3.77 4.78 21.15
N ILE A 333 4.63 5.73 21.53
CA ILE A 333 4.51 6.56 22.74
C ILE A 333 3.26 7.44 22.68
N HIS A 334 2.96 8.05 21.52
CA HIS A 334 1.85 9.00 21.38
C HIS A 334 0.48 8.31 21.33
N ALA A 335 0.38 7.08 20.83
CA ALA A 335 -0.85 6.28 20.90
C ALA A 335 -1.30 6.02 22.35
N HIS A 336 -0.40 6.14 23.33
CA HIS A 336 -0.70 5.98 24.75
C HIS A 336 -0.87 7.31 25.50
N LYS A 337 -0.86 8.48 24.82
CA LYS A 337 -1.17 9.81 25.41
C LYS A 337 -2.64 9.98 25.85
N GLY A 338 -3.50 8.98 25.66
CA GLY A 338 -4.92 9.01 26.02
C GLY A 338 -5.23 8.90 27.52
N HIS A 339 -4.22 8.80 28.39
CA HIS A 339 -4.40 8.84 29.84
C HIS A 339 -3.77 10.11 30.40
N GLY A 340 -4.53 10.85 31.21
CA GLY A 340 -4.19 12.16 31.79
C GLY A 340 -2.99 12.14 32.74
N GLU A 341 -3.00 13.03 33.75
CA GLU A 341 -1.96 13.08 34.80
C GLU A 341 -1.58 11.69 35.34
N ILE A 342 -0.33 11.53 35.81
CA ILE A 342 0.18 10.27 36.40
C ILE A 342 -0.68 9.91 37.64
N ALA A 343 -1.75 9.15 37.39
CA ALA A 343 -2.54 8.51 38.42
C ALA A 343 -1.77 7.31 38.96
N VAL A 344 -1.78 7.10 40.28
CA VAL A 344 -1.12 5.96 40.93
C VAL A 344 -2.03 4.72 40.95
N ARG A 345 -3.30 4.90 41.32
CA ARG A 345 -4.32 3.84 41.26
C ARG A 345 -4.68 3.57 39.81
N GLY A 346 -4.81 2.30 39.43
CA GLY A 346 -5.08 1.91 38.05
C GLY A 346 -3.93 2.22 37.08
N HIS A 347 -2.73 2.59 37.55
CA HIS A 347 -1.61 2.82 36.65
C HIS A 347 -1.08 1.52 36.07
N ASN A 348 -0.77 1.52 34.77
CA ASN A 348 -0.07 0.40 34.15
C ASN A 348 1.45 0.54 34.34
N VAL A 349 2.06 -0.23 35.24
CA VAL A 349 3.50 -0.12 35.55
C VAL A 349 4.42 -0.33 34.34
N LYS A 350 3.93 -1.06 33.32
CA LYS A 350 4.72 -1.41 32.14
C LYS A 350 4.47 -0.47 30.96
N LEU A 351 3.20 -0.24 30.63
CA LEU A 351 2.76 0.49 29.43
C LEU A 351 2.38 1.94 29.70
N GLY A 352 2.17 2.31 30.96
CA GLY A 352 1.84 3.66 31.36
C GLY A 352 3.03 4.60 31.20
N ARG A 353 2.73 5.91 31.19
CA ARG A 353 3.72 6.98 31.10
C ARG A 353 4.73 6.87 32.25
N GLY A 354 6.02 6.90 31.93
CA GLY A 354 7.09 6.66 32.90
C GLY A 354 7.31 5.19 33.27
N GLY A 355 6.61 4.25 32.62
CA GLY A 355 6.67 2.83 32.94
C GLY A 355 7.91 2.11 32.39
N ILE A 356 8.01 0.81 32.69
CA ILE A 356 9.17 -0.04 32.34
C ILE A 356 9.49 0.01 30.83
N ARG A 357 8.46 0.04 29.97
CA ARG A 357 8.64 0.04 28.52
C ARG A 357 9.38 1.28 28.00
N GLU A 358 9.21 2.43 28.63
CA GLU A 358 9.94 3.65 28.23
C GLU A 358 11.44 3.48 28.49
N ILE A 359 11.83 2.84 29.59
CA ILE A 359 13.24 2.52 29.87
C ILE A 359 13.78 1.51 28.85
N GLU A 360 13.02 0.45 28.53
CA GLU A 360 13.41 -0.52 27.51
C GLU A 360 13.61 0.15 26.13
N PHE A 361 12.71 1.04 25.75
CA PHE A 361 12.79 1.79 24.50
C PHE A 361 13.89 2.84 24.49
N PHE A 362 14.18 3.48 25.61
CA PHE A 362 15.32 4.39 25.79
C PHE A 362 16.63 3.68 25.50
N VAL A 363 16.76 2.41 25.90
CA VAL A 363 17.96 1.63 25.61
C VAL A 363 17.95 1.15 24.15
N GLN A 364 16.87 0.51 23.71
CA GLN A 364 16.80 -0.13 22.39
C GLN A 364 16.95 0.87 21.24
N THR A 365 16.38 2.07 21.37
CA THR A 365 16.47 3.12 20.35
C THR A 365 17.94 3.48 20.10
N GLN A 366 18.72 3.58 21.17
CA GLN A 366 20.14 3.95 21.13
C GLN A 366 20.98 2.76 20.63
N GLN A 367 20.61 1.53 21.00
CA GLN A 367 21.21 0.33 20.42
C GLN A 367 20.99 0.23 18.91
N LEU A 368 19.81 0.61 18.38
CA LEU A 368 19.57 0.61 16.95
C LEU A 368 20.39 1.69 16.22
N ILE A 369 20.54 2.87 16.83
CA ILE A 369 21.35 3.96 16.28
C ILE A 369 22.85 3.62 16.26
N ALA A 370 23.36 3.02 17.35
CA ALA A 370 24.78 2.93 17.64
C ALA A 370 25.36 1.50 17.54
N GLY A 371 24.53 0.47 17.70
CA GLY A 371 24.96 -0.93 17.81
C GLY A 371 25.63 -1.50 16.56
N GLY A 372 25.38 -0.92 15.38
CA GLY A 372 26.14 -1.25 14.17
C GLY A 372 27.59 -0.81 14.21
N ARG A 373 27.88 0.33 14.87
CA ARG A 373 29.24 0.88 15.04
C ARG A 373 29.94 0.37 16.29
N PHE A 374 29.18 0.13 17.36
CA PHE A 374 29.69 -0.29 18.66
C PHE A 374 29.12 -1.66 19.05
N PRO A 375 29.83 -2.76 18.76
CA PRO A 375 29.37 -4.11 19.10
C PRO A 375 29.07 -4.33 20.59
N LYS A 376 29.68 -3.54 21.49
CA LYS A 376 29.38 -3.55 22.93
C LYS A 376 27.92 -3.23 23.26
N LEU A 377 27.21 -2.53 22.37
CA LEU A 377 25.79 -2.18 22.51
C LEU A 377 24.82 -3.24 21.96
N ARG A 378 25.30 -4.44 21.61
CA ARG A 378 24.46 -5.52 21.05
C ARG A 378 23.96 -6.52 22.09
N GLY A 379 24.07 -6.20 23.38
CA GLY A 379 23.55 -7.04 24.47
C GLY A 379 22.03 -6.96 24.57
N SER A 380 21.41 -8.02 25.13
CA SER A 380 19.95 -8.12 25.26
C SER A 380 19.39 -7.57 26.58
N ARG A 381 20.21 -7.52 27.64
CA ARG A 381 19.82 -7.06 28.99
C ARG A 381 19.78 -5.54 29.07
N THR A 382 18.65 -5.00 29.53
CA THR A 382 18.38 -3.55 29.52
C THR A 382 19.39 -2.77 30.38
N VAL A 383 19.63 -3.23 31.61
CA VAL A 383 20.54 -2.57 32.56
C VAL A 383 22.01 -2.69 32.15
N ASP A 384 22.43 -3.84 31.63
CA ASP A 384 23.79 -4.02 31.11
C ASP A 384 24.06 -3.05 29.95
N MET A 385 23.04 -2.76 29.14
CA MET A 385 23.13 -1.80 28.03
C MET A 385 23.06 -0.34 28.48
N LEU A 386 22.39 0.00 29.59
CA LEU A 386 22.54 1.32 30.20
C LEU A 386 23.99 1.58 30.63
N ALA A 387 24.65 0.59 31.24
CA ALA A 387 26.07 0.69 31.60
C ALA A 387 26.94 0.84 30.34
N ALA A 388 26.71 0.03 29.29
CA ALA A 388 27.48 0.13 28.06
C ALA A 388 27.28 1.45 27.29
N LEU A 389 26.08 2.05 27.37
CA LEU A 389 25.80 3.38 26.81
C LEU A 389 26.58 4.48 27.54
N GLU A 390 26.68 4.39 28.87
CA GLU A 390 27.44 5.33 29.68
C GLU A 390 28.95 5.19 29.46
N ASP A 391 29.49 3.96 29.46
CA ASP A 391 30.89 3.66 29.15
C ASP A 391 31.35 4.23 27.79
N LEU A 392 30.41 4.36 26.84
CA LEU A 392 30.64 4.89 25.50
C LEU A 392 30.28 6.39 25.36
N GLY A 393 29.84 7.04 26.44
CA GLY A 393 29.51 8.47 26.49
C GLY A 393 28.21 8.85 25.78
N TRP A 394 27.29 7.91 25.56
CA TRP A 394 25.96 8.19 24.95
C TRP A 394 24.96 8.75 25.96
N ILE A 395 25.13 8.40 27.25
CA ILE A 395 24.32 8.91 28.36
C ILE A 395 25.26 9.29 29.52
N GLY A 396 24.81 10.16 30.40
CA GLY A 396 25.56 10.50 31.62
C GLY A 396 25.39 9.45 32.73
N GLU A 397 26.32 9.43 33.67
CA GLU A 397 26.29 8.59 34.88
C GLU A 397 24.96 8.71 35.65
N GLU A 398 24.46 9.94 35.81
CA GLU A 398 23.17 10.20 36.46
C GLU A 398 21.99 9.48 35.79
N ALA A 399 21.94 9.49 34.45
CA ALA A 399 20.89 8.81 33.71
C ALA A 399 21.01 7.29 33.85
N ARG A 400 22.24 6.74 33.80
CA ARG A 400 22.50 5.31 34.00
C ARG A 400 22.04 4.84 35.38
N ASP A 401 22.44 5.55 36.45
CA ASP A 401 22.10 5.17 37.82
C ASP A 401 20.62 5.30 38.12
N THR A 402 20.03 6.41 37.67
CA THR A 402 18.62 6.69 37.88
C THR A 402 17.74 5.70 37.14
N LEU A 403 17.94 5.50 35.84
CA LEU A 403 17.14 4.55 35.06
C LEU A 403 17.34 3.10 35.51
N THR A 404 18.54 2.73 35.98
CA THR A 404 18.79 1.40 36.56
C THR A 404 17.99 1.19 37.84
N ARG A 405 17.98 2.18 38.74
CA ARG A 405 17.22 2.11 39.99
C ARG A 405 15.72 2.03 39.71
N GLU A 406 15.20 2.91 38.85
CA GLU A 406 13.77 2.93 38.54
C GLU A 406 13.32 1.68 37.78
N TYR A 407 14.17 1.13 36.88
CA TYR A 407 13.88 -0.13 36.20
C TYR A 407 13.64 -1.28 37.18
N TRP A 408 14.52 -1.46 38.16
CA TRP A 408 14.38 -2.53 39.15
C TRP A 408 13.25 -2.27 40.14
N PHE A 409 13.04 -1.02 40.56
CA PHE A 409 11.91 -0.67 41.41
C PHE A 409 10.56 -0.96 40.73
N LEU A 410 10.39 -0.54 39.46
CA LEU A 410 9.17 -0.82 38.71
C LEU A 410 8.99 -2.32 38.42
N ARG A 411 10.08 -3.07 38.22
CA ARG A 411 10.04 -4.54 38.10
C ARG A 411 9.59 -5.20 39.40
N ASP A 412 10.07 -4.75 40.55
CA ASP A 412 9.59 -5.23 41.85
C ASP A 412 8.08 -4.99 42.00
N VAL A 413 7.59 -3.80 41.64
CA VAL A 413 6.15 -3.51 41.63
C VAL A 413 5.39 -4.47 40.72
N GLU A 414 5.88 -4.69 39.49
CA GLU A 414 5.29 -5.66 38.55
C GLU A 414 5.29 -7.08 39.13
N HIS A 415 6.33 -7.48 39.86
CA HIS A 415 6.38 -8.78 40.55
C HIS A 415 5.29 -8.87 41.63
N ARG A 416 5.13 -7.84 42.47
CA ARG A 416 4.15 -7.89 43.58
C ARG A 416 2.71 -7.96 43.08
N ILE A 417 2.40 -7.21 42.02
CA ILE A 417 1.09 -7.26 41.37
C ILE A 417 0.78 -8.69 40.89
N GLN A 418 1.76 -9.37 40.29
CA GLN A 418 1.57 -10.72 39.75
C GLN A 418 1.54 -11.80 40.84
N MET A 419 2.28 -11.63 41.93
CA MET A 419 2.36 -12.61 43.04
C MET A 419 1.07 -12.77 43.84
N ILE A 420 0.13 -11.81 43.79
CA ILE A 420 -1.10 -11.88 44.59
C ILE A 420 -1.95 -13.08 44.15
N ALA A 421 -2.16 -13.22 42.84
CA ALA A 421 -3.07 -14.21 42.26
C ALA A 421 -2.48 -15.04 41.09
N ASP A 422 -1.19 -14.90 40.78
CA ASP A 422 -0.53 -15.46 39.57
C ASP A 422 -1.20 -14.96 38.26
N GLU A 423 -1.65 -13.71 38.25
CA GLU A 423 -2.38 -13.09 37.14
C GLU A 423 -1.48 -12.26 36.22
N GLN A 424 -1.82 -12.22 34.93
CA GLN A 424 -1.12 -11.39 33.92
C GLN A 424 -1.65 -9.96 33.94
N THR A 425 -1.58 -9.33 35.10
CA THR A 425 -1.91 -7.91 35.25
C THR A 425 -0.64 -7.08 35.41
N HIS A 426 -0.66 -5.91 34.80
CA HIS A 426 0.35 -4.85 34.95
C HIS A 426 -0.26 -3.60 35.61
N MET A 427 -1.52 -3.69 36.03
CA MET A 427 -2.27 -2.57 36.59
C MET A 427 -2.16 -2.61 38.10
N LEU A 428 -1.81 -1.47 38.71
CA LEU A 428 -1.98 -1.31 40.14
C LEU A 428 -3.47 -1.35 40.49
N PRO A 429 -3.87 -2.04 41.58
CA PRO A 429 -5.26 -2.08 42.01
C PRO A 429 -5.83 -0.68 42.23
N GLU A 430 -7.09 -0.49 41.85
CA GLU A 430 -7.85 0.72 42.19
C GLU A 430 -8.43 0.67 43.61
N ASP A 431 -8.72 -0.54 44.10
CA ASP A 431 -9.17 -0.80 45.46
C ASP A 431 -8.07 -0.49 46.48
N ASP A 432 -8.42 0.21 47.56
CA ASP A 432 -7.47 0.69 48.55
C ASP A 432 -6.83 -0.44 49.38
N GLU A 433 -7.55 -1.53 49.66
CA GLU A 433 -7.03 -2.67 50.40
C GLU A 433 -6.06 -3.48 49.54
N GLU A 434 -6.42 -3.76 48.28
CA GLU A 434 -5.54 -4.44 47.33
C GLU A 434 -4.32 -3.59 46.93
N PHE A 435 -4.46 -2.26 46.86
CA PHE A 435 -3.32 -1.37 46.69
C PHE A 435 -2.38 -1.40 47.91
N LEU A 436 -2.93 -1.39 49.12
CA LEU A 436 -2.16 -1.53 50.36
C LEU A 436 -1.44 -2.88 50.44
N ARG A 437 -2.07 -3.96 49.94
CA ARG A 437 -1.46 -5.29 49.83
C ARG A 437 -0.18 -5.25 48.99
N VAL A 438 -0.20 -4.57 47.84
CA VAL A 438 0.99 -4.37 47.00
C VAL A 438 2.06 -3.56 47.75
N ALA A 439 1.67 -2.47 48.42
CA ALA A 439 2.60 -1.66 49.21
C ALA A 439 3.27 -2.47 50.33
N HIS A 440 2.51 -3.30 51.04
CA HIS A 440 3.02 -4.20 52.09
C HIS A 440 3.95 -5.27 51.53
N LEU A 441 3.64 -5.86 50.37
CA LEU A 441 4.52 -6.80 49.67
C LEU A 441 5.82 -6.14 49.17
N MET A 442 5.80 -4.84 48.89
CA MET A 442 7.00 -4.05 48.59
C MET A 442 7.83 -3.74 49.86
N GLY A 443 7.26 -3.91 51.05
CA GLY A 443 7.89 -3.63 52.35
C GLY A 443 7.55 -2.26 52.94
N TYR A 444 6.58 -1.54 52.35
CA TYR A 444 6.09 -0.27 52.90
C TYR A 444 5.11 -0.53 54.04
N ARG A 445 5.02 0.43 54.98
CA ARG A 445 4.09 0.35 56.12
C ARG A 445 2.72 0.92 55.79
N ASP A 446 2.66 1.85 54.86
CA ASP A 446 1.46 2.54 54.41
C ASP A 446 1.48 2.75 52.89
N GLY A 447 0.29 2.86 52.29
CA GLY A 447 0.13 3.04 50.85
C GLY A 447 0.52 4.43 50.36
N GLU A 448 0.50 5.46 51.22
CA GLU A 448 0.81 6.83 50.81
C GLU A 448 2.30 6.99 50.48
N SER A 449 3.18 6.44 51.32
CA SER A 449 4.63 6.41 51.09
C SER A 449 4.97 5.67 49.81
N PHE A 450 4.35 4.51 49.58
CA PHE A 450 4.51 3.75 48.33
C PHE A 450 4.02 4.55 47.11
N ALA A 451 2.86 5.21 47.21
CA ALA A 451 2.31 6.02 46.14
C ALA A 451 3.19 7.23 45.79
N ALA A 452 3.85 7.84 46.79
CA ALA A 452 4.78 8.94 46.58
C ALA A 452 6.02 8.49 45.81
N ASP A 453 6.67 7.41 46.25
CA ASP A 453 7.86 6.85 45.60
C ASP A 453 7.54 6.34 44.19
N PHE A 454 6.39 5.67 44.02
CA PHE A 454 5.94 5.20 42.70
C PHE A 454 5.72 6.34 41.72
N ARG A 455 5.06 7.43 42.15
CA ARG A 455 4.87 8.61 41.29
C ARG A 455 6.20 9.29 40.96
N ALA A 456 7.12 9.35 41.91
CA ALA A 456 8.45 9.92 41.70
C ALA A 456 9.25 9.10 40.67
N ALA A 457 9.21 7.76 40.75
CA ALA A 457 9.82 6.86 39.79
C ALA A 457 9.32 7.11 38.37
N LEU A 458 7.99 7.11 38.17
CA LEU A 458 7.37 7.34 36.86
C LEU A 458 7.75 8.72 36.28
N THR A 459 7.70 9.77 37.11
CA THR A 459 8.06 11.13 36.67
C THR A 459 9.53 11.23 36.26
N THR A 460 10.40 10.52 36.97
CA THR A 460 11.84 10.49 36.71
C THR A 460 12.15 9.80 35.38
N VAL A 461 11.54 8.64 35.13
CA VAL A 461 11.67 7.92 33.85
C VAL A 461 11.18 8.79 32.70
N GLU A 462 10.00 9.40 32.86
CA GLU A 462 9.40 10.25 31.84
C GLU A 462 10.28 11.45 31.49
N THR A 463 10.91 12.07 32.49
CA THR A 463 11.83 13.20 32.30
C THR A 463 13.04 12.79 31.45
N HIS A 464 13.71 11.69 31.80
CA HIS A 464 14.86 11.19 31.03
C HIS A 464 14.45 10.76 29.61
N TYR A 465 13.29 10.15 29.48
CA TYR A 465 12.79 9.69 28.19
C TYR A 465 12.39 10.86 27.26
N ALA A 466 11.74 11.90 27.79
CA ALA A 466 11.40 13.11 27.05
C ALA A 466 12.65 13.84 26.53
N ALA A 467 13.68 13.98 27.37
CA ALA A 467 14.95 14.63 27.02
C ALA A 467 15.65 13.97 25.82
N LEU A 468 15.45 12.66 25.60
CA LEU A 468 16.00 11.93 24.45
C LEU A 468 15.47 12.44 23.09
N PHE A 469 14.26 13.02 23.07
CA PHE A 469 13.55 13.38 21.84
C PHE A 469 13.32 14.88 21.64
N GLU A 470 13.77 15.75 22.57
CA GLU A 470 13.60 17.22 22.49
C GLU A 470 14.29 17.87 21.28
N GLN A 471 15.35 17.26 20.72
CA GLN A 471 16.09 17.81 19.57
C GLN A 471 15.67 17.23 18.21
N ALA A 472 14.83 16.19 18.18
CA ALA A 472 14.35 15.60 16.93
C ALA A 472 13.14 16.40 16.44
N GLN A 473 13.29 17.09 15.29
CA GLN A 473 12.22 17.88 14.65
C GLN A 473 10.84 17.22 14.83
N GLU A 474 9.92 17.98 15.41
CA GLU A 474 8.52 17.62 15.49
C GLU A 474 7.96 17.42 14.08
N LEU A 475 7.89 16.16 13.63
CA LEU A 475 7.14 15.74 12.45
C LEU A 475 5.63 15.67 12.73
N THR A 476 5.15 16.28 13.83
CA THR A 476 3.80 16.84 13.88
C THR A 476 3.81 18.10 13.03
N GLY A 477 3.89 17.92 11.71
CA GLY A 477 3.57 19.01 10.79
C GLY A 477 2.14 19.49 11.04
N GLU A 478 1.79 20.65 10.50
CA GLU A 478 0.45 21.28 10.54
C GLU A 478 -0.73 20.37 10.13
N ALA A 479 -0.47 19.13 9.70
CA ALA A 479 -1.37 18.12 9.18
C ALA A 479 -2.18 17.32 10.24
N GLY A 480 -1.87 17.41 11.55
CA GLY A 480 -2.60 16.67 12.58
C GLY A 480 -2.08 15.23 12.85
N ASN A 481 -2.86 14.40 13.55
CA ASN A 481 -2.43 13.05 13.94
C ASN A 481 -2.69 12.04 12.81
N LEU A 482 -1.64 11.36 12.32
CA LEU A 482 -1.72 10.40 11.22
C LEU A 482 -1.04 9.07 11.62
N VAL A 483 -1.78 8.23 12.33
CA VAL A 483 -1.32 6.92 12.85
C VAL A 483 -2.03 5.80 12.11
N PHE A 484 -1.28 5.10 11.27
CA PHE A 484 -1.78 3.95 10.49
C PHE A 484 -1.21 2.61 10.96
N THR A 485 -0.52 2.57 12.12
CA THR A 485 0.13 1.36 12.63
C THR A 485 -0.78 0.61 13.62
N GLY A 486 -1.09 -0.66 13.35
CA GLY A 486 -1.88 -1.54 14.23
C GLY A 486 -3.13 -2.15 13.57
N ASP A 487 -3.78 -3.06 14.29
CA ASP A 487 -5.01 -3.73 13.83
C ASP A 487 -6.29 -2.91 14.08
N VAL A 488 -6.22 -1.87 14.92
CA VAL A 488 -7.34 -1.00 15.31
C VAL A 488 -7.10 0.43 14.83
N ASP A 489 -8.15 1.08 14.33
CA ASP A 489 -8.10 2.46 13.84
C ASP A 489 -7.89 3.45 15.00
N ASP A 490 -6.95 4.38 14.85
CA ASP A 490 -6.72 5.46 15.80
C ASP A 490 -7.81 6.54 15.68
N PRO A 491 -8.55 6.88 16.77
CA PRO A 491 -9.67 7.84 16.70
C PRO A 491 -9.29 9.25 16.23
N ASP A 492 -8.08 9.72 16.55
CA ASP A 492 -7.63 11.06 16.16
C ASP A 492 -7.16 11.10 14.71
N THR A 493 -6.67 9.99 14.18
CA THR A 493 -6.41 9.80 12.75
C THR A 493 -7.71 9.84 11.95
N LEU A 494 -8.77 9.19 12.42
CA LEU A 494 -10.08 9.27 11.76
C LEU A 494 -10.62 10.70 11.72
N LYS A 495 -10.49 11.46 12.81
CA LYS A 495 -10.86 12.89 12.83
C LYS A 495 -10.01 13.73 11.87
N THR A 496 -8.70 13.47 11.82
CA THR A 496 -7.78 14.19 10.93
C THR A 496 -8.15 13.96 9.46
N LEU A 497 -8.45 12.72 9.09
CA LEU A 497 -8.91 12.39 7.73
C LEU A 497 -10.27 13.03 7.40
N ALA A 498 -11.21 13.03 8.35
CA ALA A 498 -12.50 13.72 8.16
C ALA A 498 -12.28 15.24 7.94
N ASN A 499 -11.37 15.86 8.69
CA ASN A 499 -11.01 17.26 8.52
C ASN A 499 -10.31 17.55 7.18
N PHE A 500 -9.61 16.57 6.62
CA PHE A 500 -9.05 16.68 5.28
C PHE A 500 -10.09 16.59 4.16
N GLY A 501 -11.31 16.12 4.44
CA GLY A 501 -12.39 16.02 3.44
C GLY A 501 -12.78 14.59 3.07
N PHE A 502 -12.25 13.57 3.75
CA PHE A 502 -12.65 12.17 3.51
C PHE A 502 -13.96 11.82 4.22
N GLU A 503 -14.91 11.24 3.49
CA GLU A 503 -16.21 10.81 4.02
C GLU A 503 -16.14 9.43 4.69
N ARG A 504 -15.19 8.57 4.28
CA ARG A 504 -14.97 7.22 4.84
C ARG A 504 -13.54 7.05 5.40
N PRO A 505 -13.15 7.77 6.47
CA PRO A 505 -11.81 7.70 7.07
C PRO A 505 -11.26 6.29 7.35
N SER A 506 -12.10 5.35 7.79
CA SER A 506 -11.66 3.97 8.06
C SER A 506 -11.23 3.21 6.80
N ASP A 507 -11.90 3.43 5.67
CA ASP A 507 -11.50 2.83 4.38
C ASP A 507 -10.15 3.38 3.95
N ILE A 508 -9.94 4.69 4.12
CA ILE A 508 -8.67 5.37 3.84
C ILE A 508 -7.55 4.81 4.73
N CYS A 509 -7.77 4.69 6.04
CA CYS A 509 -6.82 4.06 6.96
C CYS A 509 -6.44 2.64 6.54
N ARG A 510 -7.38 1.86 5.99
CA ARG A 510 -7.12 0.49 5.50
C ARG A 510 -6.28 0.49 4.22
N VAL A 511 -6.53 1.42 3.30
CA VAL A 511 -5.71 1.61 2.09
C VAL A 511 -4.28 1.97 2.48
N ILE A 512 -4.07 2.98 3.32
CA ILE A 512 -2.73 3.39 3.77
C ILE A 512 -2.01 2.24 4.49
N ARG A 513 -2.71 1.48 5.35
CA ARG A 513 -2.16 0.27 5.97
C ARG A 513 -1.70 -0.76 4.95
N THR A 514 -2.51 -1.00 3.91
CA THR A 514 -2.18 -1.95 2.84
C THR A 514 -0.86 -1.56 2.14
N TRP A 515 -0.66 -0.26 1.92
CA TRP A 515 0.60 0.28 1.39
C TRP A 515 1.77 0.09 2.36
N HIS A 516 1.60 0.45 3.64
CA HIS A 516 2.63 0.31 4.66
C HIS A 516 2.98 -1.15 4.99
N PHE A 517 2.06 -2.09 4.81
CA PHE A 517 2.34 -3.53 4.92
C PHE A 517 3.01 -4.12 3.67
N GLY A 518 3.24 -3.32 2.64
CA GLY A 518 3.93 -3.76 1.43
C GLY A 518 3.16 -4.81 0.62
N ARG A 519 1.83 -4.79 0.69
CA ARG A 519 0.98 -5.82 0.04
C ARG A 519 1.04 -5.77 -1.49
N TYR A 520 1.35 -4.61 -2.07
CA TYR A 520 1.54 -4.45 -3.51
C TYR A 520 3.01 -4.52 -3.89
N ARG A 521 3.31 -5.04 -5.08
CA ARG A 521 4.69 -5.10 -5.63
C ARG A 521 5.38 -3.74 -5.57
N ALA A 522 4.67 -2.67 -5.92
CA ALA A 522 5.15 -1.31 -5.83
C ALA A 522 5.60 -0.90 -4.42
N THR A 523 5.04 -1.49 -3.37
CA THR A 523 5.31 -1.19 -1.94
C THR A 523 6.12 -2.28 -1.23
N GLN A 524 6.67 -3.26 -1.95
CA GLN A 524 7.35 -4.42 -1.33
C GLN A 524 8.73 -4.11 -0.75
N SER A 525 9.49 -3.18 -1.33
CA SER A 525 10.79 -2.80 -0.78
C SER A 525 10.64 -1.82 0.38
N ALA A 526 11.57 -1.89 1.33
CA ALA A 526 11.61 -0.96 2.46
C ALA A 526 11.72 0.50 1.98
N GLU A 527 12.60 0.77 1.03
CA GLU A 527 12.80 2.09 0.44
C GLU A 527 11.52 2.65 -0.22
N SER A 528 10.74 1.80 -0.89
CA SER A 528 9.48 2.25 -1.51
C SER A 528 8.44 2.62 -0.46
N ARG A 529 8.30 1.81 0.61
CA ARG A 529 7.40 2.13 1.72
C ARG A 529 7.82 3.39 2.46
N GLU A 530 9.11 3.60 2.61
CA GLU A 530 9.67 4.80 3.24
C GLU A 530 9.26 6.05 2.46
N ARG A 531 9.55 6.11 1.15
CA ARG A 531 9.13 7.22 0.28
C ARG A 531 7.62 7.46 0.30
N LEU A 532 6.85 6.38 0.26
CA LEU A 532 5.40 6.48 0.34
C LEU A 532 4.91 7.00 1.69
N THR A 533 5.54 6.60 2.79
CA THR A 533 5.22 7.08 4.14
C THR A 533 5.52 8.57 4.29
N GLU A 534 6.65 9.05 3.78
CA GLU A 534 6.99 10.47 3.74
C GLU A 534 5.99 11.28 2.90
N LEU A 535 5.55 10.70 1.79
CA LEU A 535 4.61 11.33 0.85
C LEU A 535 3.15 11.30 1.34
N THR A 536 2.81 10.39 2.27
CA THR A 536 1.43 10.13 2.72
C THR A 536 0.69 11.38 3.23
N PRO A 537 1.27 12.24 4.10
CA PRO A 537 0.57 13.44 4.56
C PRO A 537 0.23 14.41 3.42
N VAL A 538 1.15 14.58 2.47
CA VAL A 538 0.95 15.45 1.31
C VAL A 538 -0.11 14.86 0.37
N LEU A 539 -0.08 13.54 0.14
CA LEU A 539 -1.11 12.83 -0.62
C LEU A 539 -2.49 13.02 0.00
N LEU A 540 -2.64 12.73 1.29
CA LEU A 540 -3.93 12.81 1.97
C LEU A 540 -4.50 14.23 1.95
N LYS A 541 -3.66 15.25 2.13
CA LYS A 541 -4.08 16.65 2.01
C LYS A 541 -4.50 17.01 0.58
N ALA A 542 -3.74 16.59 -0.43
CA ALA A 542 -4.02 16.90 -1.83
C ALA A 542 -5.30 16.20 -2.32
N PHE A 543 -5.46 14.90 -2.03
CA PHE A 543 -6.69 14.16 -2.35
C PHE A 543 -7.89 14.62 -1.52
N GLY A 544 -7.69 14.91 -0.24
CA GLY A 544 -8.72 15.42 0.67
C GLY A 544 -9.35 16.74 0.20
N ALA A 545 -8.55 17.62 -0.40
CA ALA A 545 -9.03 18.89 -0.95
C ALA A 545 -9.96 18.72 -2.18
N THR A 546 -10.12 17.52 -2.72
CA THR A 546 -11.03 17.26 -3.83
C THR A 546 -12.44 16.97 -3.35
N SER A 547 -13.43 17.33 -4.16
CA SER A 547 -14.85 17.08 -3.90
C SER A 547 -15.25 15.58 -3.92
N ARG A 548 -14.34 14.67 -4.28
CA ARG A 548 -14.50 13.21 -4.23
C ARG A 548 -13.23 12.55 -3.68
N ALA A 549 -12.75 13.03 -2.54
CA ALA A 549 -11.50 12.61 -1.92
C ALA A 549 -11.36 11.08 -1.84
N ASP A 550 -12.40 10.39 -1.36
CA ASP A 550 -12.41 8.93 -1.20
C ASP A 550 -12.25 8.18 -2.52
N GLU A 551 -13.06 8.52 -3.54
CA GLU A 551 -13.00 7.84 -4.84
C GLU A 551 -11.69 8.13 -5.57
N ALA A 552 -11.19 9.37 -5.48
CA ALA A 552 -9.92 9.76 -6.09
C ALA A 552 -8.75 9.00 -5.47
N LEU A 553 -8.72 8.86 -4.14
CA LEU A 553 -7.68 8.08 -3.45
C LEU A 553 -7.82 6.57 -3.76
N MET A 554 -9.04 6.05 -3.86
CA MET A 554 -9.26 4.64 -4.26
C MET A 554 -8.76 4.34 -5.68
N ARG A 555 -8.96 5.25 -6.64
CA ARG A 555 -8.39 5.08 -7.99
C ARG A 555 -6.85 5.14 -7.98
N PHE A 556 -6.29 6.01 -7.13
CA PHE A 556 -4.85 6.05 -6.92
C PHE A 556 -4.30 4.77 -6.28
N ASP A 557 -5.04 4.16 -5.34
CA ASP A 557 -4.74 2.83 -4.78
C ASP A 557 -4.72 1.74 -5.86
N GLU A 558 -5.74 1.71 -6.74
CA GLU A 558 -5.79 0.76 -7.86
C GLU A 558 -4.61 0.95 -8.82
N MET A 559 -4.20 2.19 -9.08
CA MET A 559 -3.00 2.49 -9.87
C MET A 559 -1.74 1.94 -9.18
N ILE A 560 -1.55 2.18 -7.88
CA ILE A 560 -0.41 1.65 -7.12
C ILE A 560 -0.38 0.12 -7.16
N LYS A 561 -1.54 -0.53 -7.03
CA LYS A 561 -1.68 -1.99 -7.09
C LYS A 561 -1.20 -2.57 -8.44
N GLY A 562 -1.39 -1.84 -9.54
CA GLY A 562 -0.96 -2.22 -10.88
C GLY A 562 0.53 -1.98 -11.19
N LEU A 563 1.24 -1.21 -10.36
CA LEU A 563 2.63 -0.84 -10.62
C LEU A 563 3.63 -1.98 -10.32
N PRO A 564 4.60 -2.23 -11.21
CA PRO A 564 5.64 -3.23 -10.96
C PRO A 564 6.61 -2.82 -9.85
N ALA A 565 6.91 -1.52 -9.72
CA ALA A 565 7.79 -0.93 -8.71
C ALA A 565 7.33 0.49 -8.36
N GLY A 566 7.47 0.91 -7.09
CA GLY A 566 6.95 2.20 -6.60
C GLY A 566 8.02 3.27 -6.33
N ILE A 567 9.28 2.89 -6.10
CA ILE A 567 10.35 3.82 -5.65
C ILE A 567 10.45 5.04 -6.57
N GLN A 568 10.52 4.82 -7.89
CA GLN A 568 10.68 5.88 -8.87
C GLN A 568 9.48 6.83 -8.87
N LEU A 569 8.26 6.29 -8.89
CA LEU A 569 7.03 7.10 -8.81
C LEU A 569 7.00 7.95 -7.55
N PHE A 570 7.19 7.34 -6.37
CA PHE A 570 7.07 8.06 -5.10
C PHE A 570 8.14 9.14 -4.96
N SER A 571 9.37 8.87 -5.41
CA SER A 571 10.45 9.86 -5.44
C SER A 571 10.13 11.04 -6.39
N LEU A 572 9.51 10.75 -7.54
CA LEU A 572 9.10 11.78 -8.50
C LEU A 572 7.95 12.65 -7.95
N LEU A 573 6.95 12.05 -7.30
CA LEU A 573 5.86 12.81 -6.69
C LEU A 573 6.34 13.70 -5.54
N GLN A 574 7.29 13.20 -4.74
CA GLN A 574 7.89 13.98 -3.65
C GLN A 574 8.72 15.17 -4.18
N SER A 575 9.44 14.99 -5.29
CA SER A 575 10.27 16.02 -5.90
C SER A 575 9.52 16.98 -6.83
N ASN A 576 8.32 16.62 -7.28
CA ASN A 576 7.54 17.41 -8.24
C ASN A 576 6.06 17.56 -7.83
N PRO A 577 5.72 18.54 -6.97
CA PRO A 577 4.36 18.77 -6.50
C PRO A 577 3.33 19.00 -7.62
N ARG A 578 3.73 19.61 -8.75
CA ARG A 578 2.84 19.82 -9.90
C ARG A 578 2.35 18.51 -10.52
N LEU A 579 3.20 17.47 -10.48
CA LEU A 579 2.83 16.14 -10.98
C LEU A 579 1.83 15.46 -10.05
N LEU A 580 1.95 15.68 -8.74
CA LEU A 580 0.96 15.24 -7.76
C LEU A 580 -0.39 15.93 -8.00
N ASP A 581 -0.40 17.26 -8.16
CA ASP A 581 -1.63 18.01 -8.44
C ASP A 581 -2.33 17.51 -9.72
N LEU A 582 -1.54 17.20 -10.76
CA LEU A 582 -2.06 16.64 -12.00
C LEU A 582 -2.65 15.24 -11.79
N LEU A 583 -2.01 14.37 -11.03
CA LEU A 583 -2.57 13.06 -10.70
C LEU A 583 -3.86 13.18 -9.89
N VAL A 584 -3.90 14.07 -8.90
CA VAL A 584 -5.11 14.35 -8.11
C VAL A 584 -6.24 14.83 -9.00
N LEU A 585 -5.95 15.75 -9.93
CA LEU A 585 -6.92 16.23 -10.92
C LEU A 585 -7.44 15.11 -11.82
N ILE A 586 -6.56 14.25 -12.34
CA ILE A 586 -6.95 13.10 -13.18
C ILE A 586 -7.85 12.14 -12.40
N MET A 587 -7.44 11.77 -11.18
CA MET A 587 -8.15 10.79 -10.36
C MET A 587 -9.53 11.31 -9.92
N GLY A 588 -9.64 12.61 -9.62
CA GLY A 588 -10.90 13.24 -9.22
C GLY A 588 -11.82 13.59 -10.40
N ALA A 589 -11.33 14.33 -11.39
CA ALA A 589 -12.15 14.98 -12.41
C ALA A 589 -12.23 14.23 -13.76
N ALA A 590 -11.31 13.29 -14.04
CA ALA A 590 -11.22 12.62 -15.34
C ALA A 590 -11.24 11.08 -15.24
N PRO A 591 -12.39 10.46 -14.93
CA PRO A 591 -12.54 9.00 -14.79
C PRO A 591 -11.94 8.19 -15.95
N ARG A 592 -12.15 8.64 -17.19
CA ARG A 592 -11.62 8.00 -18.39
C ARG A 592 -10.08 7.96 -18.40
N LEU A 593 -9.44 9.09 -18.07
CA LEU A 593 -7.98 9.18 -17.98
C LEU A 593 -7.43 8.37 -16.81
N ALA A 594 -8.11 8.39 -15.66
CA ALA A 594 -7.77 7.57 -14.49
C ALA A 594 -7.81 6.06 -14.83
N GLY A 595 -8.80 5.63 -15.61
CA GLY A 595 -8.88 4.26 -16.11
C GLY A 595 -7.73 3.90 -17.06
N ILE A 596 -7.30 4.81 -17.92
CA ILE A 596 -6.17 4.61 -18.85
C ILE A 596 -4.86 4.44 -18.09
N ILE A 597 -4.53 5.35 -17.17
CA ILE A 597 -3.26 5.31 -16.44
C ILE A 597 -3.15 4.09 -15.51
N THR A 598 -4.26 3.66 -14.93
CA THR A 598 -4.33 2.45 -14.07
C THR A 598 -4.05 1.18 -14.86
N ARG A 599 -4.55 1.08 -16.11
CA ARG A 599 -4.35 -0.10 -16.97
C ARG A 599 -3.01 -0.10 -17.69
N LYS A 600 -2.46 1.08 -17.98
CA LYS A 600 -1.22 1.25 -18.75
C LYS A 600 -0.23 2.16 -18.00
N PRO A 601 0.42 1.66 -16.93
CA PRO A 601 1.26 2.51 -16.09
C PRO A 601 2.47 3.14 -16.79
N HIS A 602 2.96 2.55 -17.89
CA HIS A 602 4.06 3.10 -18.70
C HIS A 602 3.72 4.46 -19.33
N ILE A 603 2.44 4.79 -19.51
CA ILE A 603 2.00 6.10 -20.02
C ILE A 603 2.41 7.22 -19.05
N PHE A 604 2.63 6.90 -17.78
CA PHE A 604 3.14 7.85 -16.78
C PHE A 604 4.53 8.39 -17.12
N ASP A 605 5.40 7.61 -17.76
CA ASP A 605 6.75 8.06 -18.11
C ASP A 605 6.71 9.27 -19.04
N GLY A 606 5.72 9.31 -19.94
CA GLY A 606 5.44 10.46 -20.79
C GLY A 606 5.16 11.73 -19.98
N MET A 607 4.43 11.64 -18.85
CA MET A 607 4.06 12.77 -17.99
C MET A 607 5.26 13.45 -17.30
N LEU A 608 6.43 12.80 -17.27
CA LEU A 608 7.64 13.35 -16.67
C LEU A 608 8.32 14.41 -17.54
N ASP A 609 7.96 14.48 -18.83
CA ASP A 609 8.48 15.47 -19.76
C ASP A 609 7.98 16.88 -19.39
N PRO A 610 8.86 17.81 -18.96
CA PRO A 610 8.45 19.17 -18.59
C PRO A 610 7.76 19.92 -19.74
N ALA A 611 8.01 19.53 -20.99
CA ALA A 611 7.39 20.14 -22.18
C ALA A 611 5.88 19.92 -22.26
N ILE A 612 5.31 19.00 -21.47
CA ILE A 612 3.86 18.76 -21.42
C ILE A 612 3.09 19.99 -20.92
N PHE A 613 3.71 20.85 -20.11
CA PHE A 613 3.04 22.03 -19.59
C PHE A 613 3.19 23.27 -20.47
N ALA A 614 3.97 23.20 -21.55
CA ALA A 614 4.35 24.39 -22.34
C ALA A 614 4.10 24.27 -23.85
N ASP A 615 4.33 23.11 -24.46
CA ASP A 615 4.39 23.00 -25.92
C ASP A 615 3.20 22.26 -26.53
N VAL A 616 2.65 22.84 -27.62
CA VAL A 616 1.71 22.15 -28.51
C VAL A 616 2.50 21.11 -29.32
N PRO A 617 2.12 19.82 -29.30
CA PRO A 617 2.81 18.83 -30.11
C PRO A 617 2.55 19.13 -31.59
N THR A 618 3.59 19.50 -32.32
CA THR A 618 3.50 19.72 -33.77
C THR A 618 3.48 18.38 -34.49
N ARG A 619 2.91 18.34 -35.70
CA ARG A 619 2.97 17.14 -36.55
C ARG A 619 4.41 16.65 -36.77
N SER A 620 5.38 17.55 -36.93
CA SER A 620 6.79 17.18 -37.11
C SER A 620 7.37 16.52 -35.86
N TYR A 621 7.05 17.05 -34.67
CA TYR A 621 7.45 16.45 -33.40
C TYR A 621 6.87 15.05 -33.21
N LEU A 622 5.58 14.86 -33.50
CA LEU A 622 4.92 13.55 -33.42
C LEU A 622 5.52 12.55 -34.43
N ALA A 623 5.84 13.00 -35.65
CA ALA A 623 6.43 12.17 -36.68
C ALA A 623 7.83 11.67 -36.29
N GLU A 624 8.69 12.56 -35.76
CA GLU A 624 10.03 12.18 -35.31
C GLU A 624 9.98 11.13 -34.18
N ARG A 625 9.09 11.34 -33.20
CA ARG A 625 8.88 10.36 -32.12
C ARG A 625 8.34 9.03 -32.62
N LEU A 626 7.40 9.05 -33.58
CA LEU A 626 6.83 7.85 -34.15
C LEU A 626 7.90 7.00 -34.84
N GLU A 627 8.73 7.60 -35.69
CA GLU A 627 9.82 6.87 -36.37
C GLU A 627 10.83 6.29 -35.37
N ASN A 628 11.21 7.07 -34.35
CA ASN A 628 12.11 6.58 -33.30
C ASN A 628 11.48 5.42 -32.50
N PHE A 629 10.17 5.48 -32.23
CA PHE A 629 9.45 4.46 -31.47
C PHE A 629 9.26 3.14 -32.24
N LEU A 630 8.97 3.22 -33.54
CA LEU A 630 8.90 2.05 -34.41
C LEU A 630 10.27 1.37 -34.56
N GLY A 631 11.35 2.14 -34.53
CA GLY A 631 12.72 1.63 -34.66
C GLY A 631 12.94 0.89 -35.98
N PRO A 632 13.95 0.01 -36.08
CA PRO A 632 14.27 -0.70 -37.34
C PRO A 632 13.38 -1.93 -37.60
N SER A 633 12.34 -2.18 -36.80
CA SER A 633 11.52 -3.39 -36.94
C SER A 633 10.78 -3.41 -38.28
N LYS A 634 10.82 -4.55 -38.96
CA LYS A 634 10.12 -4.79 -40.24
C LYS A 634 9.01 -5.84 -40.13
N VAL A 635 8.74 -6.33 -38.93
CA VAL A 635 7.73 -7.37 -38.71
C VAL A 635 6.37 -6.71 -38.62
N TYR A 636 5.46 -7.10 -39.52
CA TYR A 636 4.12 -6.51 -39.66
C TYR A 636 3.35 -6.41 -38.34
N GLU A 637 3.23 -7.51 -37.59
CA GLU A 637 2.49 -7.53 -36.32
C GLU A 637 3.12 -6.63 -35.24
N ASP A 638 4.45 -6.61 -35.13
CA ASP A 638 5.17 -5.74 -34.18
C ASP A 638 4.96 -4.25 -34.51
N ILE A 639 4.95 -3.89 -35.80
CA ILE A 639 4.64 -2.51 -36.22
C ILE A 639 3.23 -2.13 -35.76
N LEU A 640 2.24 -2.99 -35.99
CA LEU A 640 0.86 -2.70 -35.62
C LEU A 640 0.64 -2.60 -34.11
N ASP A 641 1.31 -3.42 -33.30
CA ASP A 641 1.25 -3.32 -31.85
C ASP A 641 1.93 -2.04 -31.34
N ARG A 642 3.10 -1.69 -31.89
CA ARG A 642 3.78 -0.42 -31.57
C ARG A 642 2.94 0.81 -31.94
N LEU A 643 2.25 0.79 -33.08
CA LEU A 643 1.35 1.87 -33.46
C LEU A 643 0.21 2.05 -32.44
N ARG A 644 -0.35 0.96 -31.90
CA ARG A 644 -1.38 1.03 -30.85
C ARG A 644 -0.85 1.62 -29.55
N ILE A 645 0.34 1.20 -29.13
CA ILE A 645 0.99 1.74 -27.92
C ILE A 645 1.25 3.23 -28.10
N PHE A 646 1.90 3.62 -29.20
CA PHE A 646 2.22 5.01 -29.52
C PHE A 646 0.98 5.90 -29.60
N ALA A 647 -0.08 5.45 -30.30
CA ALA A 647 -1.32 6.20 -30.42
C ALA A 647 -2.07 6.32 -29.09
N ALA A 648 -2.06 5.29 -28.24
CA ALA A 648 -2.67 5.36 -26.91
C ALA A 648 -1.92 6.35 -26.01
N GLU A 649 -0.58 6.28 -25.98
CA GLU A 649 0.27 7.18 -25.21
C GLU A 649 0.09 8.63 -25.65
N HIS A 650 0.23 8.93 -26.95
CA HIS A 650 0.14 10.30 -27.43
C HIS A 650 -1.28 10.88 -27.37
N ARG A 651 -2.34 10.08 -27.50
CA ARG A 651 -3.71 10.53 -27.22
C ARG A 651 -3.85 10.98 -25.76
N PHE A 652 -3.29 10.20 -24.83
CA PHE A 652 -3.27 10.56 -23.41
C PHE A 652 -2.49 11.86 -23.18
N LEU A 653 -1.29 12.01 -23.76
CA LEU A 653 -0.45 13.20 -23.60
C LEU A 653 -1.05 14.48 -24.22
N ILE A 654 -1.80 14.37 -25.32
CA ILE A 654 -2.59 15.49 -25.86
C ILE A 654 -3.73 15.84 -24.88
N GLY A 655 -4.38 14.80 -24.34
CA GLY A 655 -5.40 14.95 -23.30
C GLY A 655 -4.91 15.71 -22.07
N ILE A 656 -3.74 15.36 -21.54
CA ILE A 656 -3.13 16.05 -20.39
C ILE A 656 -2.88 17.54 -20.67
N ARG A 657 -2.40 17.88 -21.88
CA ARG A 657 -2.20 19.27 -22.29
C ARG A 657 -3.51 20.05 -22.32
N LEU A 658 -4.58 19.42 -22.80
CA LEU A 658 -5.91 20.02 -22.80
C LEU A 658 -6.44 20.18 -21.36
N LEU A 659 -6.30 19.15 -20.52
CA LEU A 659 -6.76 19.14 -19.12
C LEU A 659 -6.08 20.23 -18.27
N THR A 660 -4.78 20.44 -18.48
CA THR A 660 -4.00 21.47 -17.79
C THR A 660 -4.24 22.88 -18.34
N GLY A 661 -4.84 23.00 -19.54
CA GLY A 661 -5.04 24.24 -20.26
C GLY A 661 -3.80 24.73 -21.02
N ALA A 662 -2.79 23.88 -21.23
CA ALA A 662 -1.63 24.20 -22.07
C ALA A 662 -2.04 24.35 -23.55
N ILE A 663 -3.11 23.67 -23.96
CA ILE A 663 -3.74 23.83 -25.29
C ILE A 663 -5.26 24.01 -25.14
N ASP A 664 -5.85 24.80 -26.04
CA ASP A 664 -7.30 24.92 -26.18
C ASP A 664 -7.91 23.74 -26.97
N GLY A 665 -9.23 23.67 -27.01
CA GLY A 665 -9.95 22.58 -27.69
C GLY A 665 -9.69 22.50 -29.20
N ALA A 666 -9.47 23.63 -29.88
CA ALA A 666 -9.20 23.64 -31.31
C ALA A 666 -7.80 23.08 -31.62
N ARG A 667 -6.79 23.48 -30.85
CA ARG A 667 -5.42 22.96 -30.93
C ARG A 667 -5.37 21.48 -30.56
N ALA A 668 -6.13 21.04 -29.54
CA ALA A 668 -6.27 19.64 -29.21
C ALA A 668 -6.86 18.83 -30.37
N GLY A 669 -7.91 19.35 -31.02
CA GLY A 669 -8.51 18.71 -32.19
C GLY A 669 -7.53 18.51 -33.34
N LYS A 670 -6.76 19.56 -33.65
CA LYS A 670 -5.69 19.48 -34.65
C LYS A 670 -4.62 18.45 -34.27
N ALA A 671 -4.19 18.41 -33.01
CA ALA A 671 -3.18 17.46 -32.54
C ALA A 671 -3.67 16.00 -32.61
N PHE A 672 -4.93 15.73 -32.24
CA PHE A 672 -5.52 14.40 -32.39
C PHE A 672 -5.59 13.99 -33.87
N SER A 673 -5.95 14.91 -34.76
CA SER A 673 -5.97 14.66 -36.21
C SER A 673 -4.57 14.46 -36.81
N ASP A 674 -3.58 15.25 -36.42
CA ASP A 674 -2.20 15.05 -36.88
C ASP A 674 -1.63 13.71 -36.41
N LEU A 675 -1.97 13.26 -35.19
CA LEU A 675 -1.62 11.92 -34.69
C LEU A 675 -2.31 10.82 -35.50
N ALA A 676 -3.61 10.96 -35.77
CA ALA A 676 -4.36 9.99 -36.58
C ALA A 676 -3.80 9.89 -38.00
N ASP A 677 -3.48 11.00 -38.65
CA ASP A 677 -2.86 11.03 -39.98
C ASP A 677 -1.57 10.19 -40.02
N LEU A 678 -0.64 10.47 -39.09
CA LEU A 678 0.67 9.79 -39.04
C LEU A 678 0.53 8.29 -38.81
N VAL A 679 -0.34 7.90 -37.89
CA VAL A 679 -0.55 6.50 -37.51
C VAL A 679 -1.28 5.72 -38.61
N ILE A 680 -2.28 6.32 -39.26
CA ILE A 680 -2.99 5.72 -40.40
C ILE A 680 -2.03 5.56 -41.59
N ASP A 681 -1.18 6.55 -41.85
CA ASP A 681 -0.19 6.47 -42.93
C ASP A 681 0.82 5.34 -42.68
N ARG A 682 1.37 5.24 -41.47
CA ARG A 682 2.27 4.12 -41.12
C ARG A 682 1.58 2.75 -41.15
N ALA A 683 0.31 2.67 -40.74
CA ALA A 683 -0.47 1.43 -40.84
C ALA A 683 -0.72 1.04 -42.30
N LEU A 684 -1.05 2.00 -43.16
CA LEU A 684 -1.21 1.79 -44.59
C LEU A 684 0.08 1.26 -45.22
N GLN A 685 1.22 1.87 -44.92
CA GLN A 685 2.53 1.41 -45.44
C GLN A 685 2.84 -0.02 -44.98
N ALA A 686 2.64 -0.34 -43.70
CA ALA A 686 2.85 -1.69 -43.19
C ALA A 686 1.94 -2.74 -43.88
N VAL A 687 0.68 -2.39 -44.12
CA VAL A 687 -0.27 -3.25 -44.86
C VAL A 687 0.16 -3.40 -46.32
N MET A 688 0.60 -2.34 -46.97
CA MET A 688 1.09 -2.37 -48.35
C MET A 688 2.32 -3.27 -48.49
N ASP A 689 3.32 -3.10 -47.62
CA ASP A 689 4.55 -3.89 -47.61
C ASP A 689 4.25 -5.39 -47.45
N GLU A 690 3.43 -5.75 -46.45
CA GLU A 690 3.04 -7.14 -46.19
C GLU A 690 2.18 -7.72 -47.33
N PHE A 691 1.31 -6.92 -47.93
CA PHE A 691 0.47 -7.36 -49.04
C PHE A 691 1.30 -7.59 -50.31
N ALA A 692 2.30 -6.75 -50.56
CA ALA A 692 3.21 -6.82 -51.70
C ALA A 692 4.08 -8.09 -51.68
N VAL A 693 4.42 -8.64 -50.50
CA VAL A 693 5.18 -9.91 -50.39
C VAL A 693 4.53 -11.04 -51.20
N ARG A 694 3.19 -11.12 -51.23
CA ARG A 694 2.46 -12.19 -51.91
C ARG A 694 1.85 -11.76 -53.25
N HIS A 695 1.38 -10.52 -53.32
CA HIS A 695 0.60 -10.04 -54.47
C HIS A 695 1.39 -9.06 -55.35
N GLY A 696 2.57 -8.62 -54.95
CA GLY A 696 3.35 -7.62 -55.68
C GLY A 696 2.69 -6.25 -55.67
N SER A 697 2.95 -5.45 -56.69
CA SER A 697 2.42 -4.11 -56.91
C SER A 697 1.65 -4.02 -58.24
N ILE A 698 0.77 -3.01 -58.35
CA ILE A 698 0.08 -2.69 -59.60
C ILE A 698 0.92 -1.67 -60.37
N LYS A 699 1.10 -1.88 -61.67
CA LYS A 699 1.83 -0.95 -62.53
C LYS A 699 1.18 0.45 -62.52
N GLY A 700 1.98 1.47 -62.21
CA GLY A 700 1.49 2.85 -62.05
C GLY A 700 0.53 3.04 -60.88
N GLY A 701 0.41 2.05 -59.99
CA GLY A 701 -0.55 2.07 -58.88
C GLY A 701 -0.29 3.21 -57.91
N ARG A 702 -1.31 4.03 -57.66
CA ARG A 702 -1.33 5.10 -56.67
C ARG A 702 -2.49 4.90 -55.71
N ILE A 703 -2.30 5.20 -54.43
CA ILE A 703 -3.32 5.03 -53.38
C ILE A 703 -3.35 6.26 -52.48
N ALA A 704 -4.55 6.66 -52.08
CA ALA A 704 -4.74 7.70 -51.07
C ALA A 704 -5.94 7.37 -50.18
N ILE A 705 -5.79 7.68 -48.89
CA ILE A 705 -6.89 7.69 -47.93
C ILE A 705 -7.38 9.13 -47.83
N LEU A 706 -8.66 9.32 -48.14
CA LEU A 706 -9.38 10.57 -47.94
C LEU A 706 -10.07 10.53 -46.57
N GLY A 707 -9.61 11.38 -45.66
CA GLY A 707 -10.23 11.58 -44.36
C GLY A 707 -11.45 12.47 -44.49
N MET A 708 -12.56 12.03 -43.92
CA MET A 708 -13.86 12.70 -43.94
C MET A 708 -14.21 13.21 -42.53
N GLY A 709 -15.35 13.90 -42.40
CA GLY A 709 -15.89 14.30 -41.10
C GLY A 709 -14.90 15.09 -40.25
N LYS A 710 -14.80 14.73 -38.96
CA LYS A 710 -13.91 15.39 -37.99
C LYS A 710 -12.43 15.16 -38.26
N LEU A 711 -12.04 14.02 -38.82
CA LEU A 711 -10.64 13.79 -39.23
C LEU A 711 -10.26 14.73 -40.38
N GLY A 712 -11.16 14.86 -41.35
CA GLY A 712 -11.00 15.71 -42.51
C GLY A 712 -10.84 17.19 -42.13
N SER A 713 -11.73 17.69 -41.28
CA SER A 713 -11.71 19.09 -40.81
C SER A 713 -10.76 19.37 -39.63
N ARG A 714 -9.96 18.38 -39.21
CA ARG A 714 -8.98 18.48 -38.11
C ARG A 714 -9.59 18.81 -36.73
N GLU A 715 -10.76 18.23 -36.45
CA GLU A 715 -11.59 18.47 -35.26
C GLU A 715 -11.82 17.16 -34.46
N LEU A 716 -10.87 16.21 -34.50
CA LEU A 716 -10.99 14.96 -33.74
C LEU A 716 -11.03 15.22 -32.22
N THR A 717 -11.70 14.34 -31.49
CA THR A 717 -11.68 14.31 -30.02
C THR A 717 -10.99 13.02 -29.55
N ALA A 718 -10.68 12.93 -28.26
CA ALA A 718 -10.01 11.76 -27.67
C ALA A 718 -10.78 10.43 -27.86
N GLY A 719 -12.06 10.47 -28.21
CA GLY A 719 -12.90 9.29 -28.46
C GLY A 719 -13.55 9.28 -29.85
N SER A 720 -13.02 10.03 -30.81
CA SER A 720 -13.58 10.08 -32.16
C SER A 720 -13.21 8.85 -33.01
N ASP A 721 -14.19 8.34 -33.73
CA ASP A 721 -14.00 7.43 -34.87
C ASP A 721 -13.32 8.18 -36.04
N VAL A 722 -12.76 7.42 -36.99
CA VAL A 722 -12.18 7.98 -38.22
C VAL A 722 -12.99 7.58 -39.45
N ASP A 723 -13.56 8.58 -40.12
CA ASP A 723 -14.29 8.41 -41.37
C ASP A 723 -13.32 8.43 -42.57
N LEU A 724 -13.24 7.34 -43.33
CA LEU A 724 -12.23 7.16 -44.38
C LEU A 724 -12.85 6.71 -45.72
N ILE A 725 -12.25 7.15 -46.82
CA ILE A 725 -12.49 6.61 -48.18
C ILE A 725 -11.14 6.27 -48.79
N LEU A 726 -11.00 5.04 -49.32
CA LEU A 726 -9.80 4.68 -50.07
C LEU A 726 -10.00 4.95 -51.56
N LEU A 727 -9.14 5.79 -52.11
CA LEU A 727 -9.05 6.11 -53.52
C LEU A 727 -7.80 5.48 -54.11
N TYR A 728 -7.90 4.94 -55.32
CA TYR A 728 -6.76 4.41 -56.05
C TYR A 728 -6.82 4.79 -57.52
N ASP A 729 -5.65 4.70 -58.17
CA ASP A 729 -5.47 4.87 -59.60
C ASP A 729 -4.37 3.93 -60.11
N HIS A 730 -4.33 3.64 -61.40
CA HIS A 730 -3.30 2.82 -62.03
C HIS A 730 -3.17 3.10 -63.54
N ASP A 731 -2.11 2.60 -64.18
CA ASP A 731 -1.96 2.72 -65.63
C ASP A 731 -3.12 2.01 -66.36
N GLU A 732 -3.59 2.56 -67.48
CA GLU A 732 -4.70 1.99 -68.27
C GLU A 732 -4.43 0.56 -68.77
N ASP A 733 -3.15 0.18 -68.95
CA ASP A 733 -2.71 -1.13 -69.42
C ASP A 733 -2.37 -2.12 -68.27
N ALA A 734 -2.69 -1.77 -67.02
CA ALA A 734 -2.46 -2.64 -65.86
C ALA A 734 -3.55 -3.72 -65.73
N ASP A 735 -3.25 -4.95 -66.18
CA ASP A 735 -4.18 -6.08 -66.10
C ASP A 735 -4.15 -6.80 -64.73
N GLU A 736 -2.97 -7.11 -64.19
CA GLU A 736 -2.77 -7.80 -62.90
C GLU A 736 -1.54 -7.27 -62.16
N SER A 737 -1.48 -7.50 -60.84
CA SER A 737 -0.30 -7.21 -60.01
C SER A 737 0.86 -8.18 -60.27
N ASP A 738 2.10 -7.72 -60.06
CA ASP A 738 3.33 -8.42 -60.46
C ASP A 738 3.86 -9.51 -59.48
N GLY A 739 3.07 -9.88 -58.47
CA GLY A 739 3.45 -10.90 -57.48
C GLY A 739 3.10 -12.33 -57.84
N GLU A 740 3.54 -13.29 -57.01
CA GLU A 740 3.31 -14.74 -57.19
C GLU A 740 1.82 -15.10 -57.36
N LYS A 741 0.94 -14.35 -56.70
CA LYS A 741 -0.51 -14.44 -56.86
C LYS A 741 -1.07 -13.11 -57.38
N GLY A 742 -0.90 -12.85 -58.67
CA GLY A 742 -1.45 -11.69 -59.35
C GLY A 742 -2.94 -11.48 -59.07
N LEU A 743 -3.35 -10.23 -58.91
CA LEU A 743 -4.73 -9.81 -58.75
C LEU A 743 -5.03 -8.66 -59.70
N ALA A 744 -6.22 -8.65 -60.28
CA ALA A 744 -6.72 -7.50 -61.02
C ALA A 744 -6.79 -6.25 -60.09
N PRO A 745 -6.54 -5.02 -60.60
CA PRO A 745 -6.43 -3.81 -59.77
C PRO A 745 -7.58 -3.62 -58.77
N SER A 746 -8.83 -3.75 -59.23
CA SER A 746 -10.02 -3.60 -58.36
C SER A 746 -10.05 -4.60 -57.20
N GLN A 747 -9.64 -5.85 -57.44
CA GLN A 747 -9.58 -6.88 -56.40
C GLN A 747 -8.39 -6.66 -55.47
N TYR A 748 -7.26 -6.19 -56.00
CA TYR A 748 -6.06 -5.85 -55.24
C TYR A 748 -6.39 -4.80 -54.18
N TYR A 749 -6.90 -3.64 -54.59
CA TYR A 749 -7.21 -2.54 -53.68
C TYR A 749 -8.38 -2.85 -52.75
N MET A 750 -9.38 -3.62 -53.18
CA MET A 750 -10.46 -4.09 -52.30
C MET A 750 -9.91 -4.92 -51.12
N ARG A 751 -9.04 -5.90 -51.40
CA ARG A 751 -8.47 -6.76 -50.36
C ARG A 751 -7.48 -6.01 -49.48
N LEU A 752 -6.69 -5.12 -50.06
CA LEU A 752 -5.78 -4.24 -49.32
C LEU A 752 -6.55 -3.35 -48.35
N THR A 753 -7.66 -2.76 -48.79
CA THR A 753 -8.54 -1.94 -47.94
C THR A 753 -9.14 -2.77 -46.79
N GLN A 754 -9.58 -4.00 -47.05
CA GLN A 754 -10.08 -4.89 -45.99
C GLN A 754 -9.00 -5.21 -44.96
N ARG A 755 -7.74 -5.40 -45.39
CA ARG A 755 -6.61 -5.56 -44.47
C ARG A 755 -6.31 -4.30 -43.67
N LEU A 756 -6.39 -3.12 -44.30
CA LEU A 756 -6.23 -1.85 -43.60
C LEU A 756 -7.31 -1.66 -42.53
N ILE A 757 -8.58 -1.92 -42.86
CA ILE A 757 -9.68 -1.90 -41.89
C ILE A 757 -9.35 -2.81 -40.70
N ALA A 758 -8.94 -4.05 -40.96
CA ALA A 758 -8.53 -4.97 -39.90
C ALA A 758 -7.33 -4.46 -39.08
N ALA A 759 -6.31 -3.90 -39.72
CA ALA A 759 -5.13 -3.37 -39.04
C ALA A 759 -5.48 -2.23 -38.07
N LEU A 760 -6.43 -1.38 -38.46
CA LEU A 760 -6.88 -0.22 -37.67
C LEU A 760 -7.89 -0.61 -36.57
N SER A 761 -8.87 -1.47 -36.87
CA SER A 761 -10.04 -1.68 -36.01
C SER A 761 -10.06 -3.02 -35.26
N ALA A 762 -9.17 -3.97 -35.57
CA ALA A 762 -9.16 -5.25 -34.86
C ALA A 762 -8.69 -5.08 -33.41
N PRO A 763 -9.41 -5.67 -32.43
CA PRO A 763 -9.00 -5.66 -31.03
C PRO A 763 -7.81 -6.60 -30.81
N THR A 764 -6.71 -6.08 -30.29
CA THR A 764 -5.53 -6.87 -29.86
C THR A 764 -5.27 -6.70 -28.36
N ALA A 765 -4.23 -7.34 -27.83
CA ALA A 765 -3.80 -7.15 -26.45
C ALA A 765 -3.47 -5.68 -26.12
N GLU A 766 -3.01 -4.91 -27.11
CA GLU A 766 -2.69 -3.49 -26.98
C GLU A 766 -3.90 -2.56 -27.18
N GLY A 767 -5.05 -3.13 -27.56
CA GLY A 767 -6.32 -2.44 -27.79
C GLY A 767 -6.66 -2.25 -29.27
N VAL A 768 -7.50 -1.26 -29.54
CA VAL A 768 -7.89 -0.85 -30.91
C VAL A 768 -7.15 0.44 -31.27
N LEU A 769 -6.65 0.54 -32.51
CA LEU A 769 -5.95 1.73 -32.96
C LEU A 769 -6.96 2.88 -33.15
N TYR A 770 -7.91 2.68 -34.07
CA TYR A 770 -9.08 3.52 -34.28
C TYR A 770 -10.28 2.68 -34.72
N GLU A 771 -11.47 3.06 -34.27
CA GLU A 771 -12.70 2.64 -34.93
C GLU A 771 -12.80 3.36 -36.27
N VAL A 772 -13.08 2.61 -37.34
CA VAL A 772 -13.05 3.11 -38.72
C VAL A 772 -14.44 3.04 -39.36
N ASP A 773 -14.81 4.12 -40.06
CA ASP A 773 -16.06 4.18 -40.81
C ASP A 773 -15.81 4.47 -42.30
N PHE A 774 -16.14 3.51 -43.15
CA PHE A 774 -16.04 3.63 -44.62
C PHE A 774 -17.40 3.90 -45.30
N ARG A 775 -18.47 4.22 -44.54
CA ARG A 775 -19.83 4.37 -45.08
C ARG A 775 -20.04 5.58 -45.97
N LEU A 776 -19.17 6.59 -45.89
CA LEU A 776 -19.23 7.80 -46.72
C LEU A 776 -18.67 7.61 -48.15
N ARG A 777 -18.17 6.42 -48.48
CA ARG A 777 -17.72 6.10 -49.85
C ARG A 777 -18.89 6.12 -50.86
N PRO A 778 -18.61 6.30 -52.18
CA PRO A 778 -19.63 6.26 -53.22
C PRO A 778 -20.56 5.04 -53.11
N SER A 779 -21.87 5.26 -53.19
CA SER A 779 -22.93 4.24 -52.99
C SER A 779 -22.97 3.58 -51.59
N GLY A 780 -22.25 4.15 -50.62
CA GLY A 780 -22.21 3.71 -49.23
C GLY A 780 -21.89 2.21 -49.08
N ASN A 781 -22.68 1.51 -48.26
CA ASN A 781 -22.49 0.07 -48.02
C ASN A 781 -22.65 -0.83 -49.26
N LYS A 782 -23.30 -0.33 -50.32
CA LYS A 782 -23.51 -1.08 -51.57
C LYS A 782 -22.38 -0.85 -52.59
N GLY A 783 -21.54 0.15 -52.37
CA GLY A 783 -20.39 0.45 -53.22
C GLY A 783 -19.13 -0.33 -52.84
N PRO A 784 -18.15 -0.42 -53.75
CA PRO A 784 -16.87 -1.07 -53.48
C PRO A 784 -16.15 -0.36 -52.33
N VAL A 785 -15.45 -1.12 -51.50
CA VAL A 785 -14.73 -0.57 -50.32
C VAL A 785 -13.52 0.29 -50.72
N ALA A 786 -12.97 0.06 -51.92
CA ALA A 786 -11.95 0.84 -52.59
C ALA A 786 -12.54 1.43 -53.87
N THR A 787 -12.32 2.72 -54.16
CA THR A 787 -12.90 3.38 -55.33
C THR A 787 -11.81 3.91 -56.27
N HIS A 788 -11.91 3.56 -57.55
CA HIS A 788 -11.06 4.15 -58.58
C HIS A 788 -11.35 5.65 -58.72
N ILE A 789 -10.33 6.49 -58.90
CA ILE A 789 -10.49 7.95 -58.93
C ILE A 789 -11.51 8.44 -59.97
N ASP A 790 -11.51 7.86 -61.18
CA ASP A 790 -12.50 8.21 -62.20
C ASP A 790 -13.93 7.82 -61.84
N ALA A 791 -14.11 6.69 -61.15
CA ALA A 791 -15.43 6.29 -60.65
C ALA A 791 -15.91 7.26 -59.56
N PHE A 792 -15.00 7.70 -58.69
CA PHE A 792 -15.27 8.73 -57.69
C PHE A 792 -15.67 10.06 -58.36
N ARG A 793 -14.90 10.55 -59.33
CA ARG A 793 -15.20 11.76 -60.11
C ARG A 793 -16.59 11.69 -60.76
N LYS A 794 -16.88 10.56 -61.43
CA LYS A 794 -18.15 10.36 -62.13
C LYS A 794 -19.33 10.34 -61.17
N TYR A 795 -19.23 9.59 -60.08
CA TYR A 795 -20.29 9.51 -59.07
C TYR A 795 -20.54 10.87 -58.42
N GLN A 796 -19.49 11.56 -57.98
CA GLN A 796 -19.64 12.85 -57.31
C GLN A 796 -20.26 13.92 -58.20
N ARG A 797 -20.06 13.86 -59.52
CA ARG A 797 -20.64 14.83 -60.47
C ARG A 797 -22.07 14.50 -60.88
N ASN A 798 -22.43 13.23 -60.99
CA ASN A 798 -23.68 12.81 -61.63
C ASN A 798 -24.72 12.21 -60.67
N ASP A 799 -24.27 11.53 -59.61
CA ASP A 799 -25.12 10.65 -58.80
C ASP A 799 -25.21 11.09 -57.33
N ALA A 800 -24.23 11.83 -56.82
CA ALA A 800 -24.14 12.20 -55.41
C ALA A 800 -25.25 13.18 -54.97
N TRP A 801 -25.78 12.93 -53.77
CA TRP A 801 -26.78 13.77 -53.13
C TRP A 801 -26.17 15.03 -52.52
N THR A 802 -26.99 16.06 -52.27
CA THR A 802 -26.56 17.31 -51.62
C THR A 802 -25.83 17.06 -50.29
N TRP A 803 -26.31 16.13 -49.45
CA TRP A 803 -25.68 15.83 -48.17
C TRP A 803 -24.29 15.16 -48.33
N GLU A 804 -24.05 14.40 -49.41
CA GLU A 804 -22.73 13.83 -49.70
C GLU A 804 -21.74 14.94 -50.07
N HIS A 805 -22.18 15.93 -50.86
CA HIS A 805 -21.37 17.11 -51.13
C HIS A 805 -21.13 17.96 -49.88
N MET A 806 -22.11 18.07 -48.99
CA MET A 806 -21.93 18.72 -47.68
C MET A 806 -20.84 18.01 -46.86
N ALA A 807 -20.89 16.68 -46.77
CA ALA A 807 -19.84 15.90 -46.11
C ALA A 807 -18.47 16.06 -46.79
N LEU A 808 -18.44 16.16 -48.12
CA LEU A 808 -17.22 16.34 -48.92
C LEU A 808 -16.49 17.66 -48.65
N THR A 809 -17.18 18.70 -48.16
CA THR A 809 -16.55 20.00 -47.82
C THR A 809 -15.42 19.87 -46.78
N ARG A 810 -15.45 18.82 -45.96
CA ARG A 810 -14.46 18.55 -44.91
C ARG A 810 -13.35 17.61 -45.39
N ALA A 811 -13.46 17.05 -46.59
CA ALA A 811 -12.59 15.98 -47.04
C ALA A 811 -11.16 16.48 -47.31
N ARG A 812 -10.16 15.68 -46.92
CA ARG A 812 -8.76 15.89 -47.30
C ARG A 812 -7.98 14.57 -47.38
N PRO A 813 -6.94 14.47 -48.21
CA PRO A 813 -6.01 13.35 -48.13
C PRO A 813 -5.31 13.32 -46.76
N VAL A 814 -5.19 12.13 -46.16
CA VAL A 814 -4.58 11.92 -44.84
C VAL A 814 -3.40 10.94 -44.86
N ALA A 815 -3.40 9.99 -45.79
CA ALA A 815 -2.38 8.93 -45.91
C ALA A 815 -2.27 8.44 -47.36
N GLY A 816 -1.11 7.89 -47.73
CA GLY A 816 -0.84 7.34 -49.07
C GLY A 816 0.17 8.16 -49.90
N ASP A 817 0.09 8.03 -51.22
CA ASP A 817 1.07 8.60 -52.15
C ASP A 817 0.95 10.14 -52.22
N ALA A 818 1.99 10.84 -51.75
CA ALA A 818 2.03 12.30 -51.73
C ALA A 818 1.87 12.94 -53.13
N SER A 819 2.25 12.23 -54.20
CA SER A 819 2.08 12.67 -55.58
C SER A 819 0.61 12.65 -56.05
N PHE A 820 -0.26 11.91 -55.36
CA PHE A 820 -1.68 11.77 -55.72
C PHE A 820 -2.57 12.79 -55.00
N PHE A 821 -2.10 13.36 -53.89
CA PHE A 821 -2.90 14.28 -53.08
C PHE A 821 -3.33 15.57 -53.81
N PRO A 822 -2.47 16.26 -54.59
CA PRO A 822 -2.88 17.47 -55.29
C PRO A 822 -4.02 17.22 -56.28
N GLU A 823 -3.98 16.09 -56.98
CA GLU A 823 -5.01 15.68 -57.95
C GLU A 823 -6.37 15.47 -57.27
N ILE A 824 -6.39 14.72 -56.16
CA ILE A 824 -7.61 14.50 -55.37
C ILE A 824 -8.16 15.81 -54.81
N GLN A 825 -7.28 16.69 -54.32
CA GLN A 825 -7.68 18.00 -53.79
C GLN A 825 -8.28 18.89 -54.88
N GLU A 826 -7.72 18.88 -56.08
CA GLU A 826 -8.26 19.60 -57.24
C GLU A 826 -9.63 19.06 -57.65
N ASP A 827 -9.80 17.73 -57.69
CA ASP A 827 -11.09 17.10 -57.97
C ASP A 827 -12.16 17.48 -56.95
N VAL A 828 -11.85 17.38 -55.66
CA VAL A 828 -12.75 17.78 -54.58
C VAL A 828 -13.09 19.26 -54.69
N ALA A 829 -12.10 20.13 -54.86
CA ALA A 829 -12.33 21.57 -55.03
C ALA A 829 -13.21 21.87 -56.25
N GLY A 830 -12.99 21.18 -57.37
CA GLY A 830 -13.80 21.31 -58.58
C GLY A 830 -15.25 20.86 -58.39
N ILE A 831 -15.48 19.76 -57.65
CA ILE A 831 -16.82 19.30 -57.27
C ILE A 831 -17.50 20.34 -56.38
N LEU A 832 -16.81 20.85 -55.36
CA LEU A 832 -17.37 21.85 -54.44
C LEU A 832 -17.64 23.19 -55.13
N ALA A 833 -16.88 23.56 -56.17
CA ALA A 833 -17.05 24.79 -56.94
C ALA A 833 -18.15 24.72 -58.03
N MET A 834 -18.83 23.58 -58.20
CA MET A 834 -19.94 23.47 -59.16
C MET A 834 -21.04 24.50 -58.89
N SER A 835 -21.59 25.11 -59.95
CA SER A 835 -22.71 26.04 -59.84
C SER A 835 -23.96 25.31 -59.35
N ARG A 836 -24.61 25.85 -58.31
CA ARG A 836 -25.76 25.23 -57.64
C ARG A 836 -26.86 26.27 -57.39
N ASP A 837 -28.10 25.80 -57.38
CA ASP A 837 -29.24 26.58 -56.89
C ASP A 837 -29.19 26.65 -55.36
N ALA A 838 -28.81 27.82 -54.83
CA ALA A 838 -28.70 28.05 -53.40
C ALA A 838 -30.01 27.77 -52.64
N ALA A 839 -31.18 28.02 -53.25
CA ALA A 839 -32.47 27.74 -52.62
C ALA A 839 -32.72 26.23 -52.47
N LYS A 840 -32.30 25.43 -53.46
CA LYS A 840 -32.35 23.97 -53.38
C LYS A 840 -31.42 23.45 -52.28
N ILE A 841 -30.16 23.92 -52.24
CA ILE A 841 -29.21 23.46 -51.21
C ILE A 841 -29.68 23.83 -49.81
N ALA A 842 -30.23 25.04 -49.63
CA ALA A 842 -30.80 25.45 -48.34
C ALA A 842 -31.96 24.55 -47.91
N LYS A 843 -32.86 24.23 -48.84
CA LYS A 843 -33.98 23.31 -48.59
C LYS A 843 -33.49 21.90 -48.22
N ASP A 844 -32.60 21.32 -49.02
CA ASP A 844 -32.06 19.97 -48.80
C ASP A 844 -31.33 19.88 -47.44
N ALA A 845 -30.54 20.90 -47.09
CA ALA A 845 -29.85 20.98 -45.81
C ALA A 845 -30.83 21.12 -44.62
N ALA A 846 -31.87 21.95 -44.74
CA ALA A 846 -32.88 22.10 -43.71
C ALA A 846 -33.72 20.81 -43.51
N GLU A 847 -34.09 20.14 -44.59
CA GLU A 847 -34.81 18.84 -44.55
C GLU A 847 -33.94 17.75 -43.93
N MET A 848 -32.65 17.68 -44.31
CA MET A 848 -31.71 16.73 -43.72
C MET A 848 -31.50 16.99 -42.23
N ARG A 849 -31.39 18.27 -41.82
CA ARG A 849 -31.26 18.63 -40.40
C ARG A 849 -32.50 18.26 -39.59
N ALA A 850 -33.69 18.49 -40.14
CA ALA A 850 -34.95 18.11 -39.51
C ALA A 850 -35.08 16.58 -39.39
N LEU A 851 -34.61 15.82 -40.38
CA LEU A 851 -34.56 14.36 -40.32
C LEU A 851 -33.61 13.88 -39.20
N ILE A 852 -32.43 14.47 -39.08
CA ILE A 852 -31.49 14.15 -37.98
C ILE A 852 -32.15 14.44 -36.63
N GLU A 853 -32.86 15.57 -36.50
CA GLU A 853 -33.57 15.94 -35.27
C GLU A 853 -34.65 14.92 -34.87
N ALA A 854 -35.37 14.38 -35.86
CA ALA A 854 -36.42 13.39 -35.65
C ALA A 854 -35.88 11.99 -35.33
N GLU A 855 -34.84 11.55 -36.04
CA GLU A 855 -34.27 10.19 -35.91
C GLU A 855 -33.25 10.08 -34.77
N LYS A 856 -32.59 11.18 -34.41
CA LYS A 856 -31.55 11.25 -33.37
C LYS A 856 -31.74 12.51 -32.52
N PRO A 857 -32.78 12.54 -31.66
CA PRO A 857 -32.98 13.65 -30.74
C PRO A 857 -31.81 13.76 -29.75
N PRO A 858 -31.47 14.97 -29.27
CA PRO A 858 -30.43 15.15 -28.28
C PRO A 858 -30.77 14.42 -26.98
N SER A 859 -29.76 13.82 -26.37
CA SER A 859 -29.93 13.09 -25.10
C SER A 859 -30.26 14.03 -23.94
N ASP A 860 -29.67 15.22 -23.90
CA ASP A 860 -29.98 16.32 -22.98
C ASP A 860 -29.48 17.67 -23.54
N ALA A 861 -29.43 18.71 -22.71
CA ALA A 861 -28.91 20.04 -23.08
C ALA A 861 -27.38 20.10 -23.28
N TRP A 862 -26.64 19.11 -22.78
CA TRP A 862 -25.19 18.98 -22.89
C TRP A 862 -24.75 18.15 -24.10
N ASP A 863 -25.70 17.58 -24.86
CA ASP A 863 -25.47 17.03 -26.19
C ASP A 863 -25.28 18.14 -27.23
N LEU A 864 -24.18 18.89 -27.08
CA LEU A 864 -23.85 20.04 -27.91
C LEU A 864 -23.78 19.72 -29.41
N LYS A 865 -23.69 18.43 -29.76
CA LYS A 865 -23.73 17.98 -31.15
C LYS A 865 -25.15 18.03 -31.72
N LEU A 866 -26.12 17.43 -31.02
CA LEU A 866 -27.48 17.20 -31.55
C LEU A 866 -28.49 18.29 -31.19
N VAL A 867 -28.25 19.08 -30.13
CA VAL A 867 -29.15 20.18 -29.72
C VAL A 867 -29.42 21.15 -30.87
N ALA A 868 -30.63 21.73 -30.91
CA ALA A 868 -30.95 22.79 -31.86
C ALA A 868 -30.03 23.99 -31.60
N GLY A 869 -29.34 24.49 -32.64
CA GLY A 869 -28.29 25.49 -32.49
C GLY A 869 -26.93 24.96 -32.01
N GLY A 870 -26.75 23.64 -31.97
CA GLY A 870 -25.50 22.97 -31.62
C GLY A 870 -24.48 22.92 -32.77
N ILE A 871 -23.49 22.04 -32.63
CA ILE A 871 -22.38 21.86 -33.58
C ILE A 871 -22.90 21.50 -34.98
N ILE A 872 -23.92 20.65 -35.11
CA ILE A 872 -24.45 20.28 -36.43
C ILE A 872 -25.01 21.51 -37.17
N ASP A 873 -25.67 22.45 -36.49
CA ASP A 873 -26.22 23.65 -37.13
C ASP A 873 -25.07 24.55 -37.64
N LEU A 874 -23.98 24.69 -36.87
CA LEU A 874 -22.76 25.39 -37.30
C LEU A 874 -22.10 24.72 -38.51
N GLU A 875 -21.96 23.39 -38.46
CA GLU A 875 -21.41 22.60 -39.56
C GLU A 875 -22.24 22.78 -40.83
N PHE A 876 -23.58 22.76 -40.72
CA PHE A 876 -24.48 22.94 -41.86
C PHE A 876 -24.41 24.35 -42.43
N ILE A 877 -24.32 25.40 -41.60
CA ILE A 877 -24.09 26.78 -42.06
C ILE A 877 -22.78 26.86 -42.86
N ALA A 878 -21.69 26.32 -42.30
CA ALA A 878 -20.38 26.32 -42.95
C ALA A 878 -20.41 25.55 -44.29
N GLN A 879 -20.99 24.34 -44.30
CA GLN A 879 -21.12 23.50 -45.49
C GLN A 879 -21.97 24.17 -46.57
N PHE A 880 -23.09 24.77 -46.18
CA PHE A 880 -23.96 25.52 -47.09
C PHE A 880 -23.23 26.72 -47.70
N ALA A 881 -22.49 27.48 -46.91
CA ALA A 881 -21.71 28.61 -47.40
C ALA A 881 -20.65 28.17 -48.41
N VAL A 882 -19.96 27.05 -48.16
CA VAL A 882 -18.98 26.47 -49.09
C VAL A 882 -19.65 26.10 -50.43
N LEU A 883 -20.75 25.35 -50.39
CA LEU A 883 -21.43 24.87 -51.60
C LEU A 883 -22.11 25.98 -52.42
N THR A 884 -22.40 27.12 -51.80
CA THR A 884 -23.00 28.29 -52.45
C THR A 884 -22.00 29.37 -52.83
N GLY A 885 -20.70 29.14 -52.60
CA GLY A 885 -19.63 30.08 -52.96
C GLY A 885 -19.60 31.33 -52.08
N ASN A 886 -20.10 31.25 -50.85
CA ASN A 886 -20.17 32.35 -49.89
C ASN A 886 -19.00 32.38 -48.88
N VAL A 887 -17.90 31.73 -49.22
CA VAL A 887 -16.67 31.69 -48.43
C VAL A 887 -15.52 32.32 -49.22
N GLU A 888 -14.66 33.09 -48.57
CA GLU A 888 -13.48 33.72 -49.16
C GLU A 888 -12.29 32.75 -49.25
N GLY A 889 -11.63 32.74 -50.40
CA GLY A 889 -10.42 31.95 -50.64
C GLY A 889 -10.64 30.44 -50.72
N PRO A 890 -9.57 29.63 -50.71
CA PRO A 890 -9.67 28.18 -50.77
C PRO A 890 -10.23 27.61 -49.45
N VAL A 891 -11.08 26.60 -49.60
CA VAL A 891 -11.85 25.96 -48.51
C VAL A 891 -11.37 24.54 -48.15
N VAL A 892 -10.27 24.08 -48.74
CA VAL A 892 -9.76 22.73 -48.54
C VAL A 892 -9.17 22.58 -47.14
N ALA A 893 -9.60 21.55 -46.40
CA ALA A 893 -9.06 21.14 -45.09
C ALA A 893 -9.20 22.18 -43.96
N LEU A 894 -10.26 23.00 -43.99
CA LEU A 894 -10.57 23.96 -42.93
C LEU A 894 -11.48 23.34 -41.86
N SER A 895 -11.26 23.74 -40.61
CA SER A 895 -12.20 23.51 -39.50
C SER A 895 -13.48 24.33 -39.67
N THR A 896 -14.53 23.96 -38.95
CA THR A 896 -15.83 24.66 -39.00
C THR A 896 -15.65 26.14 -38.64
N ALA A 897 -14.91 26.44 -37.57
CA ALA A 897 -14.62 27.81 -37.15
C ALA A 897 -13.81 28.61 -38.19
N GLU A 898 -12.89 27.97 -38.91
CA GLU A 898 -12.12 28.63 -39.98
C GLU A 898 -12.97 28.94 -41.20
N VAL A 899 -13.93 28.07 -41.55
CA VAL A 899 -14.91 28.34 -42.62
C VAL A 899 -15.82 29.50 -42.21
N LEU A 900 -16.35 29.47 -40.99
CA LEU A 900 -17.23 30.52 -40.46
C LEU A 900 -16.54 31.90 -40.42
N ARG A 901 -15.25 31.94 -40.10
CA ARG A 901 -14.44 33.18 -40.14
C ARG A 901 -14.25 33.75 -41.54
N LYS A 902 -14.37 32.91 -42.57
CA LYS A 902 -14.19 33.29 -43.98
C LYS A 902 -15.53 33.54 -44.70
N LEU A 903 -16.65 33.61 -43.98
CA LEU A 903 -17.94 33.94 -44.60
C LEU A 903 -17.89 35.34 -45.21
N LYS A 904 -18.43 35.48 -46.42
CA LYS A 904 -18.50 36.77 -47.11
C LYS A 904 -19.42 37.74 -46.35
N PRO A 905 -19.08 39.03 -46.22
CA PRO A 905 -19.90 40.03 -45.55
C PRO A 905 -21.30 40.20 -46.16
N GLU A 906 -21.48 39.91 -47.46
CA GLU A 906 -22.78 39.97 -48.13
C GLU A 906 -23.69 38.78 -47.78
N PHE A 907 -23.11 37.68 -47.29
CA PHE A 907 -23.84 36.48 -46.91
C PHE A 907 -24.31 36.53 -45.46
N VAL A 908 -23.42 36.90 -44.54
CA VAL A 908 -23.68 37.07 -43.11
C VAL A 908 -22.92 38.31 -42.65
N ASP A 909 -23.56 39.18 -41.86
CA ASP A 909 -22.88 40.36 -41.34
C ASP A 909 -21.71 39.97 -40.41
N PRO A 910 -20.62 40.75 -40.37
CA PRO A 910 -19.43 40.38 -39.61
C PRO A 910 -19.67 40.07 -38.13
N ALA A 911 -20.59 40.78 -37.46
CA ALA A 911 -20.87 40.56 -36.04
C ALA A 911 -21.60 39.23 -35.80
N THR A 912 -22.44 38.78 -36.74
CA THR A 912 -23.03 37.45 -36.69
C THR A 912 -21.99 36.37 -37.01
N ALA A 913 -21.10 36.58 -37.98
CA ALA A 913 -20.02 35.65 -38.27
C ALA A 913 -19.08 35.45 -37.06
N ASP A 914 -18.70 36.53 -36.38
CA ASP A 914 -17.88 36.48 -35.15
C ASP A 914 -18.58 35.65 -34.05
N ARG A 915 -19.89 35.86 -33.83
CA ARG A 915 -20.69 35.07 -32.87
C ARG A 915 -20.75 33.58 -33.23
N LEU A 916 -20.81 33.22 -34.51
CA LEU A 916 -20.77 31.82 -34.94
C LEU A 916 -19.39 31.19 -34.69
N VAL A 917 -18.30 31.95 -34.88
CA VAL A 917 -16.93 31.51 -34.57
C VAL A 917 -16.75 31.31 -33.06
N GLU A 918 -17.23 32.23 -32.25
CA GLU A 918 -17.24 32.12 -30.78
C GLU A 918 -18.03 30.87 -30.33
N ALA A 919 -19.22 30.65 -30.90
CA ALA A 919 -20.02 29.46 -30.64
C ALA A 919 -19.28 28.17 -31.00
N ALA A 920 -18.64 28.12 -32.18
CA ALA A 920 -17.87 26.95 -32.62
C ALA A 920 -16.70 26.65 -31.67
N ASN A 921 -15.97 27.68 -31.22
CA ASN A 921 -14.86 27.52 -30.28
C ASN A 921 -15.35 27.08 -28.90
N LEU A 922 -16.42 27.67 -28.38
CA LEU A 922 -17.03 27.30 -27.10
C LEU A 922 -17.47 25.83 -27.10
N TYR A 923 -18.27 25.43 -28.10
CA TYR A 923 -18.74 24.05 -28.21
C TYR A 923 -17.58 23.06 -28.38
N THR A 924 -16.55 23.43 -29.15
CA THR A 924 -15.35 22.60 -29.30
C THR A 924 -14.62 22.45 -27.97
N GLY A 925 -14.37 23.54 -27.24
CA GLY A 925 -13.69 23.52 -25.94
C GLY A 925 -14.41 22.63 -24.93
N VAL A 926 -15.72 22.83 -24.77
CA VAL A 926 -16.56 22.04 -23.86
C VAL A 926 -16.61 20.56 -24.29
N THR A 927 -16.86 20.28 -25.57
CA THR A 927 -16.94 18.90 -26.07
C THR A 927 -15.62 18.15 -25.90
N GLN A 928 -14.48 18.82 -26.11
CA GLN A 928 -13.17 18.21 -25.94
C GLN A 928 -12.92 17.81 -24.48
N ILE A 929 -13.26 18.66 -23.52
CA ILE A 929 -13.13 18.35 -22.08
C ILE A 929 -14.06 17.21 -21.67
N ILE A 930 -15.34 17.23 -22.08
CA ILE A 930 -16.30 16.16 -21.78
C ILE A 930 -15.81 14.83 -22.35
N ARG A 931 -15.47 14.79 -23.65
CA ARG A 931 -15.00 13.57 -24.32
C ARG A 931 -13.64 13.10 -23.79
N LEU A 932 -12.82 13.99 -23.24
CA LEU A 932 -11.56 13.60 -22.59
C LEU A 932 -11.80 12.91 -21.24
N CYS A 933 -12.72 13.44 -20.43
CA CYS A 933 -12.93 12.99 -19.06
C CYS A 933 -13.89 11.81 -18.94
N LEU A 934 -14.85 11.67 -19.85
CA LEU A 934 -15.98 10.75 -19.75
C LEU A 934 -16.14 9.89 -21.02
N ASP A 935 -16.70 8.69 -20.84
CA ASP A 935 -17.03 7.76 -21.90
C ASP A 935 -18.54 7.83 -22.23
N GLY A 936 -18.90 7.63 -23.51
CA GLY A 936 -20.30 7.52 -23.93
C GLY A 936 -21.07 8.84 -24.04
N ASP A 937 -22.39 8.75 -24.09
CA ASP A 937 -23.30 9.90 -24.05
C ASP A 937 -23.56 10.26 -22.59
N VAL A 938 -23.33 11.53 -22.25
CA VAL A 938 -23.16 11.98 -20.86
C VAL A 938 -24.20 13.03 -20.56
N LYS A 939 -24.84 12.92 -19.40
CA LYS A 939 -25.73 13.94 -18.86
C LYS A 939 -25.05 14.77 -17.78
N ARG A 940 -25.64 15.93 -17.46
CA ARG A 940 -25.20 16.76 -16.34
C ARG A 940 -25.07 15.99 -15.00
N GLU A 941 -25.97 15.03 -14.75
CA GLU A 941 -25.96 14.20 -13.54
C GLU A 941 -24.75 13.25 -13.45
N ASP A 942 -24.10 12.95 -14.57
CA ASP A 942 -22.93 12.07 -14.64
C ASP A 942 -21.60 12.82 -14.41
N PHE A 943 -21.62 14.14 -14.28
CA PHE A 943 -20.41 14.95 -14.19
C PHE A 943 -19.71 14.71 -12.84
N PRO A 944 -18.47 14.18 -12.84
CA PRO A 944 -17.73 13.99 -11.61
C PRO A 944 -17.38 15.36 -11.01
N PRO A 945 -17.42 15.47 -9.68
CA PRO A 945 -16.95 16.66 -8.98
C PRO A 945 -15.50 17.01 -9.38
N GLY A 946 -15.28 18.25 -9.85
CA GLY A 946 -14.05 18.74 -10.47
C GLY A 946 -14.10 18.90 -12.00
N LEU A 947 -14.96 18.14 -12.71
CA LEU A 947 -15.21 18.39 -14.14
C LEU A 947 -15.87 19.76 -14.36
N GLY A 948 -16.73 20.19 -13.44
CA GLY A 948 -17.34 21.51 -13.48
C GLY A 948 -16.30 22.64 -13.54
N ASP A 949 -15.24 22.56 -12.74
CA ASP A 949 -14.16 23.56 -12.72
C ASP A 949 -13.38 23.57 -14.04
N LEU A 950 -13.14 22.39 -14.63
CA LEU A 950 -12.51 22.27 -15.95
C LEU A 950 -13.38 22.88 -17.04
N LEU A 951 -14.70 22.69 -16.99
CA LEU A 951 -15.64 23.28 -17.93
C LEU A 951 -15.73 24.80 -17.77
N CYS A 952 -15.75 25.28 -16.53
CA CYS A 952 -15.68 26.71 -16.21
C CYS A 952 -14.40 27.34 -16.79
N LYS A 953 -13.24 26.70 -16.56
CA LYS A 953 -11.96 27.15 -17.12
C LYS A 953 -11.93 27.10 -18.65
N ALA A 954 -12.48 26.07 -19.27
CA ALA A 954 -12.52 25.92 -20.73
C ALA A 954 -13.47 26.91 -21.42
N SER A 955 -14.43 27.47 -20.69
CA SER A 955 -15.40 28.46 -21.17
C SER A 955 -15.12 29.88 -20.68
N ASP A 956 -14.08 30.09 -19.87
CA ASP A 956 -13.74 31.36 -19.21
C ASP A 956 -14.90 31.95 -18.37
N LEU A 957 -15.61 31.07 -17.66
CA LEU A 957 -16.76 31.42 -16.80
C LEU A 957 -16.53 30.94 -15.36
N PRO A 958 -17.12 31.61 -14.35
CA PRO A 958 -16.78 31.36 -12.95
C PRO A 958 -17.54 30.19 -12.30
N ASP A 959 -18.66 29.75 -12.88
CA ASP A 959 -19.50 28.70 -12.32
C ASP A 959 -20.30 27.97 -13.43
N LEU A 960 -20.70 26.72 -13.16
CA LEU A 960 -21.31 25.84 -14.15
C LEU A 960 -22.71 26.32 -14.60
N ASP A 961 -23.45 27.02 -13.74
CA ASP A 961 -24.77 27.54 -14.09
C ASP A 961 -24.66 28.64 -15.14
N ARG A 962 -23.63 29.49 -15.06
CA ARG A 962 -23.30 30.45 -16.13
C ARG A 962 -22.84 29.77 -17.40
N VAL A 963 -22.07 28.68 -17.32
CA VAL A 963 -21.70 27.89 -18.51
C VAL A 963 -22.96 27.40 -19.22
N GLU A 964 -23.90 26.82 -18.47
CA GLU A 964 -25.16 26.33 -19.04
C GLU A 964 -26.01 27.46 -19.64
N ALA A 965 -26.11 28.60 -18.96
CA ALA A 965 -26.83 29.78 -19.48
C ALA A 965 -26.20 30.30 -20.78
N GLN A 966 -24.87 30.40 -20.83
CA GLN A 966 -24.14 30.81 -22.03
C GLN A 966 -24.34 29.82 -23.18
N LEU A 967 -24.31 28.52 -22.92
CA LEU A 967 -24.56 27.48 -23.92
C LEU A 967 -25.99 27.58 -24.47
N GLN A 968 -26.99 27.83 -23.62
CA GLN A 968 -28.39 28.01 -24.04
C GLN A 968 -28.58 29.26 -24.91
N GLU A 969 -28.00 30.41 -24.51
CA GLU A 969 -28.06 31.65 -25.29
C GLU A 969 -27.35 31.51 -26.65
N THR A 970 -26.20 30.84 -26.64
CA THR A 970 -25.43 30.53 -27.85
C THR A 970 -26.25 29.64 -28.78
N ALA A 971 -26.89 28.59 -28.27
CA ALA A 971 -27.73 27.69 -29.04
C ALA A 971 -28.92 28.44 -29.69
N GLN A 972 -29.59 29.33 -28.95
CA GLN A 972 -30.67 30.15 -29.52
C GLN A 972 -30.16 31.05 -30.66
N THR A 973 -28.99 31.68 -30.48
CA THR A 973 -28.38 32.57 -31.48
C THR A 973 -27.98 31.81 -32.75
N VAL A 974 -27.33 30.66 -32.60
CA VAL A 974 -26.94 29.80 -33.72
C VAL A 974 -28.18 29.28 -34.43
N ARG A 975 -29.21 28.83 -33.69
CA ARG A 975 -30.45 28.32 -34.28
C ARG A 975 -31.18 29.39 -35.07
N HIS A 976 -31.28 30.60 -34.53
CA HIS A 976 -31.89 31.73 -35.22
C HIS A 976 -31.16 32.04 -36.54
N THR A 977 -29.82 32.00 -36.52
CA THR A 977 -29.00 32.24 -37.71
C THR A 977 -29.16 31.12 -38.74
N PHE A 978 -29.17 29.86 -38.29
CA PHE A 978 -29.45 28.69 -39.12
C PHE A 978 -30.82 28.82 -39.81
N GLU A 979 -31.87 29.15 -39.06
CA GLU A 979 -33.23 29.32 -39.61
C GLU A 979 -33.34 30.52 -40.56
N GLY A 980 -32.61 31.61 -40.30
CA GLY A 980 -32.54 32.77 -41.20
C GLY A 980 -31.90 32.43 -42.55
N LEU A 981 -30.80 31.69 -42.54
CA LEU A 981 -30.05 31.34 -43.75
C LEU A 981 -30.66 30.16 -44.53
N LEU A 982 -31.13 29.13 -43.81
CA LEU A 982 -31.55 27.85 -44.38
C LEU A 982 -33.05 27.58 -44.23
N GLY A 983 -33.69 28.16 -43.20
CA GLY A 983 -35.08 27.87 -42.78
C GLY A 983 -36.19 28.59 -43.55
N SER A 984 -35.87 29.58 -44.38
CA SER A 984 -36.83 30.27 -45.28
C SER A 984 -37.55 29.32 -46.26
N ALA A 985 -37.05 28.09 -46.42
CA ALA A 985 -37.60 27.06 -47.31
C ALA A 985 -38.71 26.18 -46.68
N ARG A 986 -39.29 26.55 -45.52
CA ARG A 986 -40.53 25.91 -45.01
C ARG A 986 -41.69 26.14 -45.98
N VAL A 987 -41.84 25.20 -46.92
CA VAL A 987 -42.98 25.06 -47.82
C VAL A 987 -44.26 24.99 -46.98
N LYS A 988 -45.23 25.82 -47.36
CA LYS A 988 -46.63 25.79 -46.92
C LYS A 988 -47.10 24.35 -46.72
N LYS A 989 -47.60 24.02 -45.52
CA LYS A 989 -48.45 22.85 -45.30
C LYS A 989 -49.56 22.85 -46.35
N ILE A 990 -49.65 21.79 -47.15
CA ILE A 990 -50.89 21.37 -47.82
C ILE A 990 -51.69 20.57 -46.81
#